data_AF-A0A970A2T3-F1
#
_entry.id   AF-A0A970A2T3-F1
#
_cell.length_a   1.000
_cell.length_b   1.000
_cell.length_c   1.000
_cell.angle_alpha   90.00
_cell.angle_beta   90.00
_cell.angle_gamma   90.00
#
_symmetry.space_group_name_H-M   'P 1'
#
loop_
_entity.id
_entity.type
_entity.pdbx_description
1 polymer ?
#
loop_
_entity_poly.entity_id
_entity_poly.type
_entity_poly.pdbx_seq_one_letter_code
_entity_poly.pdbx_strand_id
1 'polypeptide(L)'
;MPLDESKLSFKIPRTNEPREKIIKLGKMITDRVPAKLKGVTGNDPEYWGLAGLVTDEMADIALKMGVRKPKTLPELVKLTGKNEYYLEKILNEMAYIGLIEYNWENPGREKQYVLPRFVPGSAEFFNMRKSQIDEHPEVAAFFERMTFLPLEKITPMVPPGGAGIGMHVIPVEKAIETENQSINIEHISYWLKKYEGKYAKSMCSCRISRAKLGEGCGDDPENWCIALGDMADYVVETGRGEYITYDEVLDIFRQAEDNGFVHQITNIDGEDKIFAICNCNVNVCYALRTSQLFNTPNLSRSAYVAKVENEKCVACGRCVEYCPAGAVKLGQKLCTKDGPIEYPRVELPDDTPWGPEKWSIDYRDKNRINCHDTGTSPCKTACPAHISVQGYLKLAAQGKYREALKLIKRDNPFPAVCGRICNRRCEDTCTRGTVDQAVAIDEVKRFIAQQDLDTNTRYIPEPVIPKIGGGFNEKIAIIGAGPAGMSCAYFLALKGYKPTVFEKEFRPGGMLMNGIPGFRLEKDVVEAEIDILRELGVEFKCGVEVGKDVTIPELRQQGYKGFYVAVGLQNAARLNIPGEDSEGVIAGIDFLRRVNLEGVKKLSGRVVIIGGGNVACDVARTAVRCNAESVSMYCLESYDEMPCGEEERTECEKEGITVHNAWGPVEIISHHGKVTGITFKKCLSVKDSEGRFSPVYDENVTETVECDIVIYCIGQKPDYRQLLEGTKVEFNPNGTIKTEQVTFQTADPDIFAGGDVCYGPRYVIDAIAAGREGAISLHRFVQPNTSLTIGRDPRQFIELDKENVLIDMTSFDNTPRQRAGYNEALAKTFRDNRIGFTEAQVKKETARCLDCGVSVVDPNKCIGCGICTTKCAFDAIKLYRERPECSTMVRTEDKMKVILPYMIKRAIKIKFGRKKGKQDA
;
A
#
# COMPACT_ATOMS: atom_id res chain seq x y z
N MET A 1 1.24 -6.69 -22.30
CA MET A 1 2.46 -7.46 -22.58
C MET A 1 2.03 -8.80 -23.15
N PRO A 2 2.75 -9.37 -24.12
CA PRO A 2 2.61 -10.79 -24.38
C PRO A 2 2.88 -11.57 -23.09
N LEU A 3 2.22 -12.72 -22.94
CA LEU A 3 2.46 -13.66 -21.85
C LEU A 3 3.97 -13.95 -21.80
N ASP A 4 4.61 -13.69 -20.67
CA ASP A 4 6.03 -13.95 -20.50
C ASP A 4 6.22 -15.42 -20.12
N GLU A 5 6.34 -16.26 -21.14
CA GLU A 5 6.46 -17.71 -20.96
C GLU A 5 7.70 -18.13 -20.16
N SER A 6 8.73 -17.28 -20.09
CA SER A 6 9.94 -17.55 -19.32
C SER A 6 9.70 -17.56 -17.80
N LYS A 7 8.60 -16.95 -17.34
CA LYS A 7 8.21 -16.86 -15.93
C LYS A 7 7.21 -17.91 -15.49
N LEU A 8 6.72 -18.75 -16.41
CA LEU A 8 5.75 -19.77 -16.08
C LEU A 8 6.43 -20.94 -15.37
N SER A 9 5.78 -21.45 -14.31
CA SER A 9 6.18 -22.68 -13.62
C SER A 9 5.86 -23.95 -14.42
N PHE A 10 5.31 -23.80 -15.62
CA PHE A 10 4.87 -24.87 -16.51
C PHE A 10 5.18 -24.52 -17.98
N LYS A 11 5.22 -25.54 -18.84
CA LYS A 11 5.38 -25.35 -20.29
C LYS A 11 4.02 -25.38 -20.97
N ILE A 12 3.81 -24.48 -21.93
CA ILE A 12 2.59 -24.52 -22.77
C ILE A 12 2.67 -25.75 -23.69
N PRO A 13 1.66 -26.63 -23.69
CA PRO A 13 1.69 -27.91 -24.40
C PRO A 13 1.40 -27.72 -25.90
N ARG A 14 2.37 -27.17 -26.62
CA ARG A 14 2.33 -26.98 -28.08
C ARG A 14 2.61 -28.28 -28.82
N THR A 15 1.96 -28.47 -29.98
CA THR A 15 2.14 -29.66 -30.82
C THR A 15 2.07 -29.33 -32.31
N ASN A 16 2.82 -30.09 -33.12
CA ASN A 16 2.73 -30.08 -34.58
C ASN A 16 1.67 -31.06 -35.12
N GLU A 17 1.14 -31.94 -34.25
CA GLU A 17 0.11 -32.93 -34.57
C GLU A 17 -1.18 -32.65 -33.77
N PRO A 18 -1.89 -31.54 -34.06
CA PRO A 18 -3.07 -31.17 -33.30
C PRO A 18 -4.29 -32.03 -33.65
N ARG A 19 -5.12 -32.33 -32.64
CA ARG A 19 -6.42 -32.98 -32.83
C ARG A 19 -7.36 -32.09 -33.64
N GLU A 20 -7.82 -32.59 -34.79
CA GLU A 20 -8.61 -31.82 -35.76
C GLU A 20 -9.92 -31.26 -35.16
N LYS A 21 -10.60 -32.06 -34.33
CA LYS A 21 -11.87 -31.66 -33.68
C LYS A 21 -11.67 -30.50 -32.71
N ILE A 22 -10.56 -30.49 -31.97
CA ILE A 22 -10.23 -29.41 -31.03
C ILE A 22 -9.89 -28.12 -31.78
N ILE A 23 -9.15 -28.21 -32.91
CA ILE A 23 -8.92 -27.06 -33.80
C ILE A 23 -10.25 -26.46 -34.28
N LYS A 24 -11.17 -27.31 -34.77
CA LYS A 24 -12.48 -26.88 -35.27
C LYS A 24 -13.27 -26.20 -34.15
N LEU A 25 -13.28 -26.78 -32.96
CA LEU A 25 -13.96 -26.21 -31.79
C LEU A 25 -13.36 -24.85 -31.40
N GLY A 26 -12.03 -24.77 -31.26
CA GLY A 26 -11.33 -23.53 -30.93
C GLY A 26 -11.60 -22.41 -31.93
N LYS A 27 -11.59 -22.74 -33.23
CA LYS A 27 -11.94 -21.81 -34.32
C LYS A 27 -13.40 -21.36 -34.26
N MET A 28 -14.32 -22.24 -33.87
CA MET A 28 -15.74 -21.92 -33.74
C MET A 28 -15.99 -20.93 -32.59
N ILE A 29 -15.34 -21.14 -31.44
CA ILE A 29 -15.56 -20.36 -30.21
C ILE A 29 -14.84 -19.00 -30.22
N THR A 30 -13.59 -18.94 -30.72
CA THR A 30 -12.74 -17.74 -30.61
C THR A 30 -13.37 -16.50 -31.23
N ASP A 31 -13.16 -15.33 -30.62
CA ASP A 31 -13.49 -14.03 -31.22
C ASP A 31 -12.29 -13.38 -31.94
N ARG A 32 -11.14 -14.06 -31.98
CA ARG A 32 -9.93 -13.60 -32.66
C ARG A 32 -10.10 -13.71 -34.19
N VAL A 33 -10.31 -12.56 -34.84
CA VAL A 33 -10.52 -12.48 -36.30
C VAL A 33 -9.43 -13.21 -37.10
N PRO A 34 -8.12 -13.05 -36.80
CA PRO A 34 -7.08 -13.82 -37.49
C PRO A 34 -7.26 -15.34 -37.41
N ALA A 35 -7.65 -15.88 -36.25
CA ALA A 35 -7.84 -17.32 -36.06
C ALA A 35 -9.07 -17.83 -36.83
N LYS A 36 -10.15 -17.04 -36.91
CA LYS A 36 -11.31 -17.37 -37.76
C LYS A 36 -10.97 -17.43 -39.24
N LEU A 37 -10.15 -16.48 -39.73
CA LEU A 37 -9.82 -16.36 -41.15
C LEU A 37 -8.69 -17.30 -41.58
N LYS A 38 -7.62 -17.37 -40.81
CA LYS A 38 -6.39 -18.11 -41.17
C LYS A 38 -6.34 -19.52 -40.60
N GLY A 39 -7.25 -19.88 -39.69
CA GLY A 39 -7.27 -21.17 -39.00
C GLY A 39 -6.58 -21.12 -37.64
N VAL A 40 -6.70 -22.22 -36.90
CA VAL A 40 -6.09 -22.47 -35.59
C VAL A 40 -5.11 -23.62 -35.75
N THR A 41 -3.93 -23.49 -35.16
CA THR A 41 -2.87 -24.51 -35.16
C THR A 41 -2.67 -25.10 -33.76
N GLY A 42 -1.88 -26.17 -33.64
CA GLY A 42 -1.50 -26.73 -32.33
C GLY A 42 -0.63 -25.81 -31.47
N ASN A 43 -0.16 -24.69 -32.03
CA ASN A 43 0.62 -23.67 -31.33
C ASN A 43 -0.24 -22.51 -30.80
N ASP A 44 -1.51 -22.44 -31.21
CA ASP A 44 -2.43 -21.36 -30.85
C ASP A 44 -3.15 -21.63 -29.52
N PRO A 45 -3.44 -20.58 -28.73
CA PRO A 45 -4.15 -20.69 -27.45
C PRO A 45 -5.53 -21.34 -27.58
N GLU A 46 -6.21 -21.12 -28.69
CA GLU A 46 -7.48 -21.77 -29.00
C GLU A 46 -7.40 -23.31 -28.99
N TYR A 47 -6.22 -23.88 -29.28
CA TYR A 47 -6.01 -25.33 -29.23
C TYR A 47 -5.55 -25.78 -27.84
N TRP A 48 -4.38 -25.32 -27.38
CA TRP A 48 -3.78 -25.85 -26.16
C TRP A 48 -4.58 -25.51 -24.91
N GLY A 49 -5.39 -24.44 -24.92
CA GLY A 49 -6.32 -24.12 -23.83
C GLY A 49 -7.52 -25.07 -23.71
N LEU A 50 -7.80 -25.85 -24.77
CA LEU A 50 -8.87 -26.86 -24.80
C LEU A 50 -8.33 -28.28 -24.76
N ALA A 51 -7.17 -28.54 -25.37
CA ALA A 51 -6.68 -29.89 -25.63
C ALA A 51 -6.39 -30.71 -24.37
N GLY A 52 -6.08 -30.08 -23.23
CA GLY A 52 -5.90 -30.77 -21.95
C GLY A 52 -7.23 -31.24 -21.33
N LEU A 53 -8.31 -30.49 -21.53
CA LEU A 53 -9.59 -30.70 -20.82
C LEU A 53 -10.68 -31.33 -21.68
N VAL A 54 -10.64 -31.13 -22.99
CA VAL A 54 -11.75 -31.44 -23.89
C VAL A 54 -11.44 -32.69 -24.72
N THR A 55 -12.27 -33.71 -24.57
CA THR A 55 -12.18 -34.93 -25.40
C THR A 55 -12.72 -34.68 -26.81
N ASP A 56 -12.35 -35.53 -27.76
CA ASP A 56 -12.87 -35.45 -29.13
C ASP A 56 -14.40 -35.63 -29.18
N GLU A 57 -14.95 -36.45 -28.28
CA GLU A 57 -16.40 -36.65 -28.18
C GLU A 57 -17.11 -35.39 -27.65
N MET A 58 -16.57 -34.75 -26.60
CA MET A 58 -17.08 -33.47 -26.11
C MET A 58 -17.02 -32.39 -27.20
N ALA A 59 -15.93 -32.36 -27.98
CA ALA A 59 -15.77 -31.41 -29.06
C ALA A 59 -16.79 -31.63 -30.19
N ASP A 60 -17.08 -32.87 -30.57
CA ASP A 60 -18.12 -33.18 -31.55
C ASP A 60 -19.51 -32.73 -31.08
N ILE A 61 -19.83 -32.91 -29.80
CA ILE A 61 -21.09 -32.45 -29.22
C ILE A 61 -21.15 -30.92 -29.25
N ALA A 62 -20.11 -30.25 -28.75
CA ALA A 62 -20.03 -28.79 -28.71
C ALA A 62 -20.14 -28.15 -30.12
N LEU A 63 -19.48 -28.74 -31.13
CA LEU A 63 -19.58 -28.30 -32.52
C LEU A 63 -21.02 -28.33 -33.07
N LYS A 64 -21.85 -29.27 -32.60
CA LYS A 64 -23.26 -29.37 -32.99
C LYS A 64 -24.17 -28.39 -32.24
N MET A 65 -23.78 -27.95 -31.04
CA MET A 65 -24.53 -26.95 -30.27
C MET A 65 -24.50 -25.59 -30.97
N GLY A 66 -23.31 -25.18 -31.42
CA GLY A 66 -23.04 -23.83 -31.89
C GLY A 66 -22.91 -22.83 -30.74
N VAL A 67 -22.05 -21.83 -30.93
CA VAL A 67 -21.74 -20.83 -29.89
C VAL A 67 -22.97 -19.96 -29.60
N ARG A 68 -23.33 -19.86 -28.32
CA ARG A 68 -24.48 -19.11 -27.79
C ARG A 68 -25.79 -19.41 -28.51
N LYS A 69 -26.00 -20.69 -28.85
CA LYS A 69 -27.27 -21.24 -29.33
C LYS A 69 -27.75 -22.27 -28.32
N PRO A 70 -28.56 -21.87 -27.32
CA PRO A 70 -29.06 -22.78 -26.30
C PRO A 70 -29.79 -23.98 -26.92
N LYS A 71 -29.60 -25.15 -26.31
CA LYS A 71 -30.25 -26.41 -26.72
C LYS A 71 -30.72 -27.20 -25.52
N THR A 72 -31.96 -27.65 -25.55
CA THR A 72 -32.50 -28.62 -24.58
C THR A 72 -31.87 -30.00 -24.80
N LEU A 73 -31.93 -30.86 -23.79
CA LEU A 73 -31.44 -32.24 -23.92
C LEU A 73 -32.11 -33.01 -25.10
N PRO A 74 -33.44 -32.95 -25.30
CA PRO A 74 -34.09 -33.61 -26.45
C PRO A 74 -33.60 -33.10 -27.81
N GLU A 75 -33.34 -31.79 -27.95
CA GLU A 75 -32.75 -31.24 -29.16
C GLU A 75 -31.33 -31.77 -29.40
N LEU A 76 -30.52 -31.89 -28.35
CA LEU A 76 -29.17 -32.43 -28.45
C LEU A 76 -29.17 -33.92 -28.75
N VAL A 77 -30.11 -34.70 -28.22
CA VAL A 77 -30.32 -36.11 -28.61
C VAL A 77 -30.58 -36.20 -30.11
N LYS A 78 -31.48 -35.37 -30.64
CA LYS A 78 -31.79 -35.31 -32.08
C LYS A 78 -30.59 -34.88 -32.94
N LEU A 79 -29.82 -33.89 -32.49
CA LEU A 79 -28.66 -33.38 -33.24
C LEU A 79 -27.45 -34.33 -33.20
N THR A 80 -27.25 -35.00 -32.07
CA THR A 80 -26.09 -35.86 -31.86
C THR A 80 -26.35 -37.30 -32.30
N GLY A 81 -27.59 -37.77 -32.24
CA GLY A 81 -27.97 -39.17 -32.42
C GLY A 81 -27.58 -40.07 -31.25
N LYS A 82 -27.13 -39.49 -30.13
CA LYS A 82 -26.66 -40.23 -28.96
C LYS A 82 -27.83 -40.59 -28.03
N ASN A 83 -27.67 -41.68 -27.28
CA ASN A 83 -28.60 -42.03 -26.21
C ASN A 83 -28.69 -40.89 -25.19
N GLU A 84 -29.90 -40.60 -24.71
CA GLU A 84 -30.19 -39.47 -23.82
C GLU A 84 -29.40 -39.51 -22.51
N TYR A 85 -29.46 -40.63 -21.76
CA TYR A 85 -28.76 -40.78 -20.49
C TYR A 85 -27.24 -40.66 -20.65
N TYR A 86 -26.69 -41.27 -21.70
CA TYR A 86 -25.26 -41.16 -22.00
C TYR A 86 -24.84 -39.74 -22.38
N LEU A 87 -25.66 -39.06 -23.19
CA LEU A 87 -25.41 -37.68 -23.59
C LEU A 87 -25.47 -36.72 -22.39
N GLU A 88 -26.47 -36.89 -21.52
CA GLU A 88 -26.60 -36.09 -20.30
C GLU A 88 -25.38 -36.25 -19.39
N LYS A 89 -24.85 -37.48 -19.24
CA LYS A 89 -23.61 -37.70 -18.49
C LYS A 89 -22.44 -36.91 -19.07
N ILE A 90 -22.26 -36.90 -20.39
CA ILE A 90 -21.19 -36.12 -21.04
C ILE A 90 -21.45 -34.62 -20.89
N LEU A 91 -22.70 -34.15 -21.02
CA LEU A 91 -23.03 -32.74 -20.84
C LEU A 91 -22.75 -32.27 -19.41
N ASN A 92 -23.04 -33.09 -18.41
CA ASN A 92 -22.68 -32.83 -17.01
C ASN A 92 -21.17 -32.76 -16.84
N GLU A 93 -20.40 -33.63 -17.48
CA GLU A 93 -18.93 -33.55 -17.46
C GLU A 93 -18.41 -32.29 -18.17
N MET A 94 -18.96 -31.93 -19.32
CA MET A 94 -18.65 -30.69 -20.05
C MET A 94 -18.95 -29.44 -19.22
N ALA A 95 -20.07 -29.44 -18.48
CA ALA A 95 -20.43 -28.36 -17.55
C ALA A 95 -19.52 -28.35 -16.31
N TYR A 96 -19.20 -29.53 -15.79
CA TYR A 96 -18.26 -29.69 -14.69
C TYR A 96 -16.89 -29.11 -15.08
N ILE A 97 -16.27 -29.49 -16.19
CA ILE A 97 -14.99 -28.89 -16.62
C ILE A 97 -15.10 -27.40 -16.98
N GLY A 98 -16.31 -26.93 -17.32
CA GLY A 98 -16.60 -25.52 -17.65
C GLY A 98 -16.57 -25.21 -19.14
N LEU A 99 -16.64 -26.23 -20.00
CA LEU A 99 -16.71 -26.03 -21.45
C LEU A 99 -18.05 -25.43 -21.85
N ILE A 100 -19.14 -25.87 -21.21
CA ILE A 100 -20.50 -25.39 -21.42
C ILE A 100 -21.11 -24.88 -20.11
N GLU A 101 -22.14 -24.07 -20.21
CA GLU A 101 -23.00 -23.65 -19.11
C GLU A 101 -24.44 -24.14 -19.36
N TYR A 102 -25.33 -23.99 -18.38
CA TYR A 102 -26.75 -24.25 -18.55
C TYR A 102 -27.61 -23.25 -17.78
N ASN A 103 -28.85 -23.09 -18.22
CA ASN A 103 -29.87 -22.25 -17.58
C ASN A 103 -31.27 -22.80 -17.91
N TRP A 104 -32.30 -22.12 -17.42
CA TRP A 104 -33.72 -22.43 -17.67
C TRP A 104 -34.43 -21.27 -18.36
N GLU A 105 -33.69 -20.43 -19.09
CA GLU A 105 -34.20 -19.21 -19.73
C GLU A 105 -34.84 -19.50 -21.09
N ASN A 106 -35.89 -20.29 -21.09
CA ASN A 106 -36.75 -20.51 -22.25
C ASN A 106 -38.24 -20.51 -21.82
N PRO A 107 -39.19 -20.39 -22.76
CA PRO A 107 -40.62 -20.30 -22.43
C PRO A 107 -41.15 -21.48 -21.59
N GLY A 108 -40.59 -22.68 -21.76
CA GLY A 108 -40.95 -23.87 -21.01
C GLY A 108 -40.27 -24.01 -19.64
N ARG A 109 -39.31 -23.12 -19.32
CA ARG A 109 -38.42 -23.25 -18.15
C ARG A 109 -37.75 -24.62 -18.08
N GLU A 110 -37.38 -25.19 -19.22
CA GLU A 110 -36.65 -26.45 -19.33
C GLU A 110 -35.14 -26.22 -19.26
N LYS A 111 -34.37 -27.18 -18.75
CA LYS A 111 -32.91 -27.06 -18.72
C LYS A 111 -32.37 -27.04 -20.15
N GLN A 112 -31.61 -26.00 -20.49
CA GLN A 112 -30.92 -25.88 -21.77
C GLN A 112 -29.43 -25.63 -21.57
N TYR A 113 -28.63 -26.22 -22.44
CA TYR A 113 -27.17 -26.15 -22.43
C TYR A 113 -26.70 -25.12 -23.45
N VAL A 114 -25.67 -24.36 -23.09
CA VAL A 114 -25.11 -23.29 -23.91
C VAL A 114 -23.62 -23.52 -24.03
N LEU A 115 -23.10 -23.52 -25.26
CA LEU A 115 -21.68 -23.37 -25.51
C LEU A 115 -21.35 -21.87 -25.47
N PRO A 116 -20.71 -21.35 -24.41
CA PRO A 116 -20.41 -19.93 -24.33
C PRO A 116 -19.25 -19.57 -25.26
N ARG A 117 -18.85 -18.31 -25.26
CA ARG A 117 -17.56 -17.90 -25.84
C ARG A 117 -16.44 -18.24 -24.86
N PHE A 118 -15.20 -17.94 -25.25
CA PHE A 118 -14.11 -18.05 -24.30
C PHE A 118 -14.21 -17.01 -23.18
N VAL A 119 -14.53 -15.75 -23.51
CA VAL A 119 -14.57 -14.65 -22.54
C VAL A 119 -15.72 -13.69 -22.86
N PRO A 120 -16.63 -13.41 -21.92
CA PRO A 120 -16.90 -14.23 -20.73
C PRO A 120 -17.35 -15.65 -21.13
N GLY A 121 -16.99 -16.66 -20.33
CA GLY A 121 -17.36 -18.06 -20.60
C GLY A 121 -16.26 -19.09 -20.33
N SER A 122 -16.03 -20.04 -21.24
CA SER A 122 -15.28 -21.27 -20.93
C SER A 122 -13.88 -21.01 -20.36
N ALA A 123 -13.17 -19.99 -20.85
CA ALA A 123 -11.82 -19.69 -20.35
C ALA A 123 -11.86 -19.21 -18.88
N GLU A 124 -12.91 -18.49 -18.47
CA GLU A 124 -13.16 -18.13 -17.08
C GLU A 124 -13.51 -19.36 -16.25
N PHE A 125 -14.44 -20.18 -16.73
CA PHE A 125 -14.96 -21.35 -16.01
C PHE A 125 -13.91 -22.44 -15.80
N PHE A 126 -12.92 -22.53 -16.69
CA PHE A 126 -11.75 -23.40 -16.52
C PHE A 126 -10.88 -22.99 -15.33
N ASN A 127 -10.95 -21.72 -14.94
CA ASN A 127 -10.16 -21.14 -13.86
C ASN A 127 -10.98 -20.91 -12.58
N MET A 128 -12.20 -21.43 -12.46
CA MET A 128 -13.03 -21.28 -11.26
C MET A 128 -12.88 -22.43 -10.26
N ARG A 129 -11.90 -23.33 -10.48
CA ARG A 129 -11.58 -24.44 -9.58
C ARG A 129 -10.09 -24.65 -9.50
N LYS A 130 -9.56 -24.62 -8.28
CA LYS A 130 -8.12 -24.71 -8.03
C LYS A 130 -7.53 -26.05 -8.50
N SER A 131 -8.20 -27.16 -8.20
CA SER A 131 -7.75 -28.50 -8.61
C SER A 131 -7.55 -28.62 -10.13
N GLN A 132 -8.47 -28.05 -10.91
CA GLN A 132 -8.37 -28.08 -12.36
C GLN A 132 -7.20 -27.25 -12.90
N ILE A 133 -6.93 -26.08 -12.30
CA ILE A 133 -5.77 -25.26 -12.67
C ILE A 133 -4.46 -25.94 -12.26
N ASP A 134 -4.47 -26.71 -11.17
CA ASP A 134 -3.29 -27.44 -10.73
C ASP A 134 -2.96 -28.61 -11.67
N GLU A 135 -3.97 -29.29 -12.20
CA GLU A 135 -3.83 -30.36 -13.20
C GLU A 135 -3.53 -29.83 -14.61
N HIS A 136 -4.19 -28.74 -15.00
CA HIS A 136 -4.10 -28.11 -16.33
C HIS A 136 -3.68 -26.64 -16.23
N PRO A 137 -2.44 -26.35 -15.82
CA PRO A 137 -1.99 -24.98 -15.56
C PRO A 137 -2.03 -24.07 -16.81
N GLU A 138 -1.98 -24.65 -18.01
CA GLU A 138 -2.12 -23.93 -19.28
C GLU A 138 -3.44 -23.16 -19.38
N VAL A 139 -4.51 -23.56 -18.70
CA VAL A 139 -5.79 -22.83 -18.75
C VAL A 139 -5.69 -21.41 -18.17
N ALA A 140 -4.74 -21.16 -17.26
CA ALA A 140 -4.47 -19.82 -16.75
C ALA A 140 -3.85 -18.93 -17.83
N ALA A 141 -2.87 -19.45 -18.58
CA ALA A 141 -2.28 -18.79 -19.73
C ALA A 141 -3.32 -18.59 -20.84
N PHE A 142 -4.19 -19.57 -21.05
CA PHE A 142 -5.26 -19.51 -22.05
C PHE A 142 -6.21 -18.36 -21.76
N PHE A 143 -6.69 -18.26 -20.51
CA PHE A 143 -7.60 -17.20 -20.10
C PHE A 143 -6.95 -15.81 -20.25
N GLU A 144 -5.68 -15.68 -19.86
CA GLU A 144 -4.91 -14.45 -20.03
C GLU A 144 -4.80 -14.04 -21.52
N ARG A 145 -4.56 -15.01 -22.43
CA ARG A 145 -4.50 -14.79 -23.88
C ARG A 145 -5.85 -14.45 -24.48
N MET A 146 -6.93 -15.13 -24.07
CA MET A 146 -8.29 -14.90 -24.58
C MET A 146 -8.88 -13.57 -24.11
N THR A 147 -8.37 -13.01 -23.01
CA THR A 147 -8.71 -11.65 -22.55
C THR A 147 -7.82 -10.57 -23.20
N PHE A 148 -6.89 -10.92 -24.10
CA PHE A 148 -5.96 -9.99 -24.75
C PHE A 148 -6.08 -10.01 -26.28
N LEU A 149 -5.86 -11.17 -26.91
CA LEU A 149 -5.74 -11.33 -28.36
C LEU A 149 -7.00 -10.94 -29.15
N PRO A 150 -8.23 -11.20 -28.69
CA PRO A 150 -9.42 -10.72 -29.39
C PRO A 150 -9.56 -9.20 -29.38
N LEU A 151 -8.93 -8.53 -28.42
CA LEU A 151 -9.13 -7.11 -28.15
C LEU A 151 -8.09 -6.20 -28.83
N GLU A 152 -6.92 -6.72 -29.19
CA GLU A 152 -5.75 -5.96 -29.69
C GLU A 152 -6.07 -4.91 -30.79
N LYS A 153 -7.09 -5.17 -31.62
CA LYS A 153 -7.47 -4.30 -32.74
C LYS A 153 -8.81 -3.63 -32.55
N ILE A 154 -9.69 -4.18 -31.72
CA ILE A 154 -11.10 -3.74 -31.67
C ILE A 154 -11.35 -2.65 -30.63
N THR A 155 -10.55 -2.58 -29.56
CA THR A 155 -10.77 -1.64 -28.45
C THR A 155 -10.96 -0.17 -28.84
N PRO A 156 -10.22 0.44 -29.78
CA PRO A 156 -10.45 1.84 -30.16
C PRO A 156 -11.73 2.05 -31.01
N MET A 157 -12.38 0.97 -31.43
CA MET A 157 -13.62 0.98 -32.22
C MET A 157 -14.85 0.63 -31.38
N VAL A 158 -14.68 0.45 -30.07
CA VAL A 158 -15.79 0.16 -29.16
C VAL A 158 -16.44 1.50 -28.74
N PRO A 159 -17.74 1.71 -29.04
CA PRO A 159 -18.45 2.89 -28.59
C PRO A 159 -18.61 2.91 -27.06
N PRO A 160 -18.97 4.06 -26.46
CA PRO A 160 -19.42 4.12 -25.07
C PRO A 160 -20.46 3.04 -24.75
N GLY A 161 -20.33 2.42 -23.57
CA GLY A 161 -21.17 1.30 -23.14
C GLY A 161 -20.61 -0.08 -23.50
N GLY A 162 -19.41 -0.15 -24.08
CA GLY A 162 -18.68 -1.40 -24.30
C GLY A 162 -19.21 -2.29 -25.44
N ALA A 163 -20.36 -1.95 -26.04
CA ALA A 163 -20.97 -2.65 -27.18
C ALA A 163 -21.14 -4.17 -26.99
N GLY A 164 -21.51 -4.61 -25.79
CA GLY A 164 -21.74 -6.02 -25.57
C GLY A 164 -20.46 -6.84 -25.38
N ILE A 165 -19.34 -6.21 -25.00
CA ILE A 165 -18.03 -6.86 -24.82
C ILE A 165 -17.64 -6.85 -23.34
N GLY A 166 -17.32 -8.03 -22.81
CA GLY A 166 -16.69 -8.17 -21.50
C GLY A 166 -17.57 -7.72 -20.33
N MET A 167 -16.98 -6.92 -19.45
CA MET A 167 -17.59 -6.46 -18.22
C MET A 167 -17.76 -4.93 -18.22
N HIS A 168 -18.76 -4.45 -17.49
CA HIS A 168 -19.07 -3.03 -17.32
C HIS A 168 -18.93 -2.64 -15.86
N VAL A 169 -18.23 -1.54 -15.58
CA VAL A 169 -18.09 -0.99 -14.23
C VAL A 169 -19.44 -0.49 -13.77
N ILE A 170 -19.88 -0.94 -12.61
CA ILE A 170 -21.01 -0.37 -11.89
C ILE A 170 -20.47 0.44 -10.72
N PRO A 171 -20.92 1.69 -10.50
CA PRO A 171 -20.47 2.47 -9.36
C PRO A 171 -20.79 1.78 -8.04
N VAL A 172 -20.01 2.05 -6.99
CA VAL A 172 -20.48 1.83 -5.62
C VAL A 172 -21.77 2.60 -5.44
N GLU A 173 -22.84 1.91 -5.03
CA GLU A 173 -24.19 2.49 -5.04
C GLU A 173 -24.30 3.74 -4.16
N LYS A 174 -23.66 3.70 -2.98
CA LYS A 174 -23.56 4.87 -2.09
C LYS A 174 -22.92 6.09 -2.75
N ALA A 175 -22.05 5.91 -3.74
CA ALA A 175 -21.41 7.01 -4.45
C ALA A 175 -22.35 7.75 -5.43
N ILE A 176 -23.51 7.17 -5.74
CA ILE A 176 -24.52 7.73 -6.66
C ILE A 176 -25.89 7.92 -6.00
N GLU A 177 -26.00 7.71 -4.68
CA GLU A 177 -27.28 7.78 -3.94
C GLU A 177 -27.97 9.16 -4.04
N THR A 178 -27.18 10.23 -4.21
CA THR A 178 -27.68 11.59 -4.37
C THR A 178 -27.86 12.03 -5.83
N GLU A 179 -27.60 11.14 -6.80
CA GLU A 179 -27.75 11.46 -8.23
C GLU A 179 -29.19 11.21 -8.70
N ASN A 180 -29.91 12.30 -8.92
CA ASN A 180 -31.32 12.28 -9.33
C ASN A 180 -31.55 11.75 -10.75
N GLN A 181 -30.51 11.71 -11.59
CA GLN A 181 -30.59 11.24 -12.98
C GLN A 181 -30.12 9.80 -13.18
N SER A 182 -29.82 9.08 -12.10
CA SER A 182 -29.41 7.68 -12.15
C SER A 182 -30.56 6.79 -12.65
N ILE A 183 -30.23 5.68 -13.32
CA ILE A 183 -31.21 4.71 -13.83
C ILE A 183 -31.00 3.32 -13.23
N ASN A 184 -32.06 2.51 -13.19
CA ASN A 184 -32.08 1.20 -12.52
C ASN A 184 -30.86 0.31 -12.80
N ILE A 185 -30.44 0.17 -14.07
CA ILE A 185 -29.32 -0.71 -14.45
C ILE A 185 -27.95 -0.28 -13.88
N GLU A 186 -27.83 0.96 -13.38
CA GLU A 186 -26.63 1.51 -12.75
C GLU A 186 -26.56 1.20 -11.24
N HIS A 187 -27.62 0.63 -10.66
CA HIS A 187 -27.72 0.31 -9.23
C HIS A 187 -27.53 -1.19 -8.99
N ILE A 188 -26.68 -1.55 -8.01
CA ILE A 188 -26.43 -2.94 -7.63
C ILE A 188 -27.72 -3.54 -7.03
N SER A 189 -28.42 -2.77 -6.20
CA SER A 189 -29.68 -3.15 -5.55
C SER A 189 -30.77 -3.54 -6.55
N TYR A 190 -30.85 -2.87 -7.70
CA TYR A 190 -31.78 -3.24 -8.78
C TYR A 190 -31.52 -4.67 -9.26
N TRP A 191 -30.26 -5.00 -9.52
CA TRP A 191 -29.88 -6.33 -9.98
C TRP A 191 -30.08 -7.38 -8.91
N LEU A 192 -29.74 -7.10 -7.65
CA LEU A 192 -30.01 -8.03 -6.56
C LEU A 192 -31.51 -8.29 -6.42
N LYS A 193 -32.35 -7.25 -6.42
CA LYS A 193 -33.82 -7.40 -6.36
C LYS A 193 -34.37 -8.22 -7.54
N LYS A 194 -33.83 -8.03 -8.74
CA LYS A 194 -34.25 -8.79 -9.92
C LYS A 194 -34.03 -10.30 -9.79
N TYR A 195 -32.99 -10.70 -9.07
CA TYR A 195 -32.62 -12.11 -8.84
C TYR A 195 -32.82 -12.52 -7.38
N GLU A 196 -33.81 -11.93 -6.70
CA GLU A 196 -34.09 -12.16 -5.29
C GLU A 196 -34.14 -13.65 -4.92
N GLY A 197 -33.39 -14.00 -3.88
CA GLY A 197 -33.30 -15.37 -3.36
C GLY A 197 -32.38 -16.31 -4.15
N LYS A 198 -31.66 -15.84 -5.18
CA LYS A 198 -30.85 -16.69 -6.05
C LYS A 198 -29.46 -16.12 -6.31
N TYR A 199 -28.60 -16.24 -5.31
CA TYR A 199 -27.22 -15.75 -5.30
C TYR A 199 -26.23 -16.84 -4.90
N ALA A 200 -25.05 -16.84 -5.49
CA ALA A 200 -23.94 -17.68 -5.04
C ALA A 200 -22.63 -16.90 -5.07
N LYS A 201 -21.76 -17.10 -4.08
CA LYS A 201 -20.37 -16.61 -4.15
C LYS A 201 -19.47 -17.67 -4.76
N SER A 202 -18.44 -17.23 -5.46
CA SER A 202 -17.55 -18.09 -6.23
C SER A 202 -16.13 -17.53 -6.27
N MET A 203 -15.18 -18.43 -6.55
CA MET A 203 -13.78 -18.09 -6.76
C MET A 203 -13.61 -17.09 -7.91
N CYS A 204 -12.74 -16.10 -7.71
CA CYS A 204 -12.33 -15.17 -8.74
C CYS A 204 -11.30 -15.81 -9.68
N SER A 205 -11.76 -16.19 -10.87
CA SER A 205 -10.93 -16.76 -11.95
C SER A 205 -9.69 -15.90 -12.29
N CYS A 206 -9.80 -14.58 -12.24
CA CYS A 206 -8.69 -13.67 -12.53
C CYS A 206 -7.58 -13.72 -11.46
N ARG A 207 -7.95 -13.77 -10.17
CA ARG A 207 -6.99 -13.81 -9.05
C ARG A 207 -6.18 -15.10 -9.09
N ILE A 208 -6.86 -16.24 -9.17
CA ILE A 208 -6.22 -17.55 -9.19
C ILE A 208 -5.40 -17.77 -10.47
N SER A 209 -5.91 -17.32 -11.63
CA SER A 209 -5.17 -17.37 -12.90
C SER A 209 -3.86 -16.57 -12.79
N ARG A 210 -3.91 -15.31 -12.36
CA ARG A 210 -2.70 -14.48 -12.19
C ARG A 210 -1.73 -15.06 -11.17
N ALA A 211 -2.23 -15.61 -10.07
CA ALA A 211 -1.39 -16.34 -9.12
C ALA A 211 -0.69 -17.51 -9.83
N LYS A 212 -1.38 -18.34 -10.61
CA LYS A 212 -0.73 -19.44 -11.36
C LYS A 212 0.35 -18.98 -12.35
N LEU A 213 0.24 -17.74 -12.84
CA LEU A 213 1.23 -17.11 -13.72
C LEU A 213 2.39 -16.42 -12.96
N GLY A 214 2.46 -16.54 -11.62
CA GLY A 214 3.48 -15.87 -10.80
C GLY A 214 3.26 -14.37 -10.60
N GLU A 215 2.03 -13.89 -10.87
CA GLU A 215 1.66 -12.48 -10.82
C GLU A 215 0.51 -12.21 -9.84
N GLY A 216 0.35 -13.05 -8.81
CA GLY A 216 -0.61 -12.82 -7.73
C GLY A 216 -0.31 -11.51 -6.98
N CYS A 217 -1.28 -11.05 -6.17
CA CYS A 217 -1.16 -9.80 -5.41
C CYS A 217 -1.27 -9.96 -3.88
N GLY A 218 -1.38 -11.19 -3.37
CA GLY A 218 -1.52 -11.51 -1.94
C GLY A 218 -2.97 -11.67 -1.48
N ASP A 219 -3.94 -11.16 -2.25
CA ASP A 219 -5.35 -11.32 -1.91
C ASP A 219 -5.84 -12.77 -2.15
N ASP A 220 -6.74 -13.24 -1.29
CA ASP A 220 -7.36 -14.56 -1.43
C ASP A 220 -8.28 -14.60 -2.67
N PRO A 221 -8.28 -15.68 -3.48
CA PRO A 221 -9.10 -15.77 -4.67
C PRO A 221 -10.55 -16.18 -4.40
N GLU A 222 -10.89 -16.73 -3.24
CA GLU A 222 -12.20 -17.32 -2.99
C GLU A 222 -13.28 -16.24 -2.78
N ASN A 223 -14.52 -16.59 -3.14
CA ASN A 223 -15.74 -15.90 -2.68
C ASN A 223 -15.94 -14.43 -3.10
N TRP A 224 -15.10 -13.86 -3.96
CA TRP A 224 -15.23 -12.48 -4.44
C TRP A 224 -16.22 -12.29 -5.60
N CYS A 225 -16.56 -13.33 -6.34
CA CYS A 225 -17.46 -13.19 -7.50
C CYS A 225 -18.87 -13.66 -7.12
N ILE A 226 -19.88 -12.83 -7.36
CA ILE A 226 -21.28 -13.13 -7.04
C ILE A 226 -21.99 -13.55 -8.32
N ALA A 227 -22.40 -14.81 -8.42
CA ALA A 227 -23.28 -15.32 -9.46
C ALA A 227 -24.74 -15.05 -9.11
N LEU A 228 -25.56 -14.76 -10.13
CA LEU A 228 -26.95 -14.35 -9.99
C LEU A 228 -27.87 -15.24 -10.83
N GLY A 229 -29.07 -15.50 -10.34
CA GLY A 229 -30.10 -16.21 -11.09
C GLY A 229 -29.67 -17.64 -11.45
N ASP A 230 -29.96 -18.09 -12.67
CA ASP A 230 -29.63 -19.46 -13.12
C ASP A 230 -28.10 -19.72 -13.14
N MET A 231 -27.26 -18.68 -13.18
CA MET A 231 -25.81 -18.84 -13.02
C MET A 231 -25.41 -19.22 -11.58
N ALA A 232 -26.19 -18.81 -10.58
CA ALA A 232 -25.97 -19.25 -9.20
C ALA A 232 -26.13 -20.78 -9.10
N ASP A 233 -27.17 -21.34 -9.72
CA ASP A 233 -27.38 -22.79 -9.77
C ASP A 233 -26.21 -23.49 -10.46
N TYR A 234 -25.83 -23.02 -11.65
CA TYR A 234 -24.69 -23.59 -12.39
C TYR A 234 -23.40 -23.59 -11.55
N VAL A 235 -23.10 -22.48 -10.87
CA VAL A 235 -21.92 -22.37 -10.02
C VAL A 235 -21.95 -23.37 -8.88
N VAL A 236 -23.09 -23.52 -8.19
CA VAL A 236 -23.21 -24.44 -7.06
C VAL A 236 -23.23 -25.90 -7.51
N GLU A 237 -24.07 -26.25 -8.48
CA GLU A 237 -24.24 -27.61 -9.00
C GLU A 237 -22.96 -28.16 -9.66
N THR A 238 -22.05 -27.30 -10.13
CA THR A 238 -20.76 -27.71 -10.70
C THR A 238 -19.58 -27.61 -9.73
N GLY A 239 -19.84 -27.32 -8.44
CA GLY A 239 -18.82 -27.28 -7.39
C GLY A 239 -17.86 -26.09 -7.52
N ARG A 240 -18.34 -24.95 -8.01
CA ARG A 240 -17.57 -23.69 -8.19
C ARG A 240 -17.86 -22.63 -7.14
N GLY A 241 -18.84 -22.86 -6.27
CA GLY A 241 -19.27 -21.89 -5.28
C GLY A 241 -20.37 -22.43 -4.40
N GLU A 242 -20.92 -21.54 -3.59
CA GLU A 242 -21.98 -21.86 -2.63
C GLU A 242 -23.06 -20.77 -2.63
N TYR A 243 -24.31 -21.18 -2.38
CA TYR A 243 -25.41 -20.25 -2.23
C TYR A 243 -25.20 -19.34 -1.04
N ILE A 244 -25.67 -18.10 -1.16
CA ILE A 244 -25.61 -17.10 -0.10
C ILE A 244 -26.88 -16.26 -0.04
N THR A 245 -27.08 -15.67 1.13
CA THR A 245 -28.17 -14.73 1.40
C THR A 245 -27.87 -13.33 0.85
N TYR A 246 -28.91 -12.50 0.80
CA TYR A 246 -28.77 -11.09 0.41
C TYR A 246 -27.80 -10.32 1.33
N ASP A 247 -27.89 -10.53 2.64
CA ASP A 247 -27.04 -9.85 3.62
C ASP A 247 -25.57 -10.23 3.46
N GLU A 248 -25.28 -11.51 3.20
CA GLU A 248 -23.92 -11.97 2.89
C GLU A 248 -23.38 -11.33 1.60
N VAL A 249 -24.20 -11.16 0.56
CA VAL A 249 -23.80 -10.42 -0.65
C VAL A 249 -23.40 -8.99 -0.30
N LEU A 250 -24.20 -8.29 0.51
CA LEU A 250 -23.92 -6.91 0.93
C LEU A 250 -22.67 -6.81 1.82
N ASP A 251 -22.41 -7.79 2.67
CA ASP A 251 -21.18 -7.84 3.48
C ASP A 251 -19.95 -8.03 2.59
N ILE A 252 -20.02 -8.90 1.58
CA ILE A 252 -18.94 -9.09 0.59
C ILE A 252 -18.68 -7.79 -0.18
N PHE A 253 -19.73 -7.08 -0.62
CA PHE A 253 -19.58 -5.80 -1.31
C PHE A 253 -18.96 -4.73 -0.43
N ARG A 254 -19.39 -4.59 0.83
CA ARG A 254 -18.78 -3.66 1.79
C ARG A 254 -17.29 -3.97 2.00
N GLN A 255 -16.95 -5.24 2.21
CA GLN A 255 -15.55 -5.65 2.38
C GLN A 255 -14.72 -5.42 1.10
N ALA A 256 -15.29 -5.66 -0.07
CA ALA A 256 -14.65 -5.39 -1.35
C ALA A 256 -14.38 -3.89 -1.53
N GLU A 257 -15.35 -3.04 -1.21
CA GLU A 257 -15.20 -1.57 -1.23
C GLU A 257 -14.14 -1.09 -0.24
N ASP A 258 -14.05 -1.70 0.95
CA ASP A 258 -13.01 -1.44 1.94
C ASP A 258 -11.60 -1.74 1.45
N ASN A 259 -11.45 -2.83 0.70
CA ASN A 259 -10.22 -3.19 0.00
C ASN A 259 -9.97 -2.35 -1.29
N GLY A 260 -10.94 -1.54 -1.73
CA GLY A 260 -10.82 -0.74 -2.95
C GLY A 260 -11.08 -1.50 -4.25
N PHE A 261 -11.81 -2.62 -4.18
CA PHE A 261 -12.16 -3.41 -5.34
C PHE A 261 -13.30 -2.76 -6.12
N VAL A 262 -13.27 -2.91 -7.43
CA VAL A 262 -14.25 -2.32 -8.36
C VAL A 262 -15.35 -3.31 -8.65
N HIS A 263 -16.59 -2.90 -8.45
CA HIS A 263 -17.77 -3.66 -8.87
C HIS A 263 -17.88 -3.63 -10.41
N GLN A 264 -18.06 -4.80 -11.01
CA GLN A 264 -18.31 -4.94 -12.44
C GLN A 264 -19.43 -5.95 -12.68
N ILE A 265 -20.29 -5.64 -13.65
CA ILE A 265 -21.37 -6.52 -14.11
C ILE A 265 -21.08 -7.03 -15.51
N THR A 266 -21.66 -8.16 -15.87
CA THR A 266 -21.53 -8.74 -17.20
C THR A 266 -22.26 -7.88 -18.23
N ASN A 267 -21.64 -7.60 -19.37
CA ASN A 267 -22.18 -6.70 -20.39
C ASN A 267 -22.32 -7.41 -21.74
N ILE A 268 -22.92 -8.60 -21.78
CA ILE A 268 -23.01 -9.38 -23.03
C ILE A 268 -24.44 -9.77 -23.41
N ASP A 269 -25.40 -9.69 -22.48
CA ASP A 269 -26.79 -10.14 -22.68
C ASP A 269 -27.79 -8.98 -22.82
N GLY A 270 -27.30 -7.73 -22.84
CA GLY A 270 -28.11 -6.52 -22.92
C GLY A 270 -28.59 -6.01 -21.57
N GLU A 271 -29.48 -5.01 -21.59
CA GLU A 271 -29.95 -4.30 -20.38
C GLU A 271 -30.89 -5.11 -19.48
N ASP A 272 -31.39 -6.23 -19.98
CA ASP A 272 -32.33 -7.09 -19.27
C ASP A 272 -31.67 -8.23 -18.51
N LYS A 273 -30.35 -8.43 -18.62
CA LYS A 273 -29.71 -9.59 -18.00
C LYS A 273 -28.26 -9.34 -17.65
N ILE A 274 -27.93 -9.64 -16.40
CA ILE A 274 -26.57 -9.95 -15.96
C ILE A 274 -26.57 -11.31 -15.29
N PHE A 275 -25.43 -12.00 -15.29
CA PHE A 275 -25.29 -13.29 -14.60
C PHE A 275 -24.25 -13.28 -13.47
N ALA A 276 -23.45 -12.21 -13.37
CA ALA A 276 -22.47 -12.05 -12.30
C ALA A 276 -22.18 -10.59 -11.96
N ILE A 277 -21.81 -10.37 -10.69
CA ILE A 277 -21.18 -9.15 -10.17
C ILE A 277 -19.80 -9.51 -9.62
N CYS A 278 -18.75 -8.92 -10.17
CA CYS A 278 -17.36 -9.19 -9.82
C CYS A 278 -16.74 -8.08 -8.96
N ASN A 279 -16.02 -8.45 -7.90
CA ASN A 279 -15.28 -7.54 -7.02
C ASN A 279 -13.78 -7.47 -7.39
N CYS A 280 -13.42 -6.53 -8.27
CA CYS A 280 -12.18 -6.59 -9.05
C CYS A 280 -11.04 -5.72 -8.51
N ASN A 281 -9.92 -6.35 -8.16
CA ASN A 281 -8.65 -5.65 -7.91
C ASN A 281 -7.91 -5.42 -9.24
N VAL A 282 -7.55 -4.17 -9.55
CA VAL A 282 -6.86 -3.80 -10.80
C VAL A 282 -5.49 -4.48 -10.98
N ASN A 283 -4.86 -4.94 -9.89
CA ASN A 283 -3.58 -5.64 -9.98
C ASN A 283 -3.68 -7.01 -10.67
N VAL A 284 -4.88 -7.60 -10.72
CA VAL A 284 -5.09 -8.97 -11.22
C VAL A 284 -6.24 -9.09 -12.23
N CYS A 285 -7.24 -8.21 -12.18
CA CYS A 285 -8.45 -8.31 -12.98
C CYS A 285 -8.19 -8.19 -14.50
N TYR A 286 -8.56 -9.21 -15.26
CA TYR A 286 -8.48 -9.15 -16.73
C TYR A 286 -9.53 -8.25 -17.37
N ALA A 287 -10.69 -8.06 -16.74
CA ALA A 287 -11.72 -7.17 -17.25
C ALA A 287 -11.30 -5.69 -17.16
N LEU A 288 -10.82 -5.24 -15.99
CA LEU A 288 -10.28 -3.88 -15.84
C LEU A 288 -9.07 -3.67 -16.75
N ARG A 289 -8.21 -4.68 -16.91
CA ARG A 289 -7.09 -4.62 -17.87
C ARG A 289 -7.54 -4.20 -19.26
N THR A 290 -8.73 -4.61 -19.71
CA THR A 290 -9.16 -4.30 -21.08
C THR A 290 -9.28 -2.80 -21.33
N SER A 291 -9.76 -2.00 -20.38
CA SER A 291 -9.80 -0.53 -20.54
C SER A 291 -8.47 0.13 -20.19
N GLN A 292 -7.76 -0.40 -19.20
CA GLN A 292 -6.54 0.21 -18.68
C GLN A 292 -5.29 -0.04 -19.54
N LEU A 293 -5.10 -1.28 -20.02
CA LEU A 293 -3.94 -1.64 -20.84
C LEU A 293 -4.03 -1.01 -22.22
N PHE A 294 -5.17 -1.12 -22.89
CA PHE A 294 -5.36 -0.54 -24.23
C PHE A 294 -5.58 0.98 -24.18
N ASN A 295 -5.73 1.53 -22.97
CA ASN A 295 -5.99 2.95 -22.71
C ASN A 295 -7.28 3.44 -23.43
N THR A 296 -8.31 2.58 -23.44
CA THR A 296 -9.59 2.81 -24.11
C THR A 296 -10.72 2.66 -23.09
N PRO A 297 -11.11 3.75 -22.42
CA PRO A 297 -11.99 3.66 -21.25
C PRO A 297 -13.43 3.22 -21.59
N ASN A 298 -13.91 3.50 -22.81
CA ASN A 298 -15.27 3.18 -23.27
C ASN A 298 -15.64 1.69 -23.15
N LEU A 299 -14.63 0.81 -23.07
CA LEU A 299 -14.83 -0.63 -22.97
C LEU A 299 -15.47 -1.06 -21.64
N SER A 300 -15.16 -0.37 -20.54
CA SER A 300 -15.64 -0.77 -19.20
C SER A 300 -16.21 0.37 -18.38
N ARG A 301 -16.04 1.64 -18.77
CA ARG A 301 -16.44 2.82 -17.99
C ARG A 301 -17.98 2.89 -17.80
N SER A 302 -18.42 3.34 -16.62
CA SER A 302 -19.82 3.65 -16.29
C SER A 302 -20.28 5.03 -16.80
N ALA A 303 -21.55 5.40 -16.59
CA ALA A 303 -22.02 6.75 -16.93
C ALA A 303 -21.43 7.90 -16.10
N TYR A 304 -20.56 7.59 -15.14
CA TYR A 304 -20.14 8.53 -14.11
C TYR A 304 -18.68 8.97 -14.25
N VAL A 305 -18.43 10.23 -13.91
CA VAL A 305 -17.09 10.82 -13.85
C VAL A 305 -16.91 11.46 -12.47
N ALA A 306 -15.77 11.20 -11.85
CA ALA A 306 -15.44 11.82 -10.57
C ALA A 306 -15.00 13.27 -10.78
N LYS A 307 -15.41 14.17 -9.89
CA LYS A 307 -14.90 15.55 -9.83
C LYS A 307 -14.56 15.93 -8.41
N VAL A 308 -13.51 16.73 -8.26
CA VAL A 308 -13.05 17.24 -6.97
C VAL A 308 -13.60 18.65 -6.75
N GLU A 309 -14.15 18.89 -5.57
CA GLU A 309 -14.48 20.22 -5.04
C GLU A 309 -13.22 20.74 -4.34
N ASN A 310 -12.48 21.65 -4.99
CA ASN A 310 -11.14 22.05 -4.60
C ASN A 310 -11.09 22.67 -3.18
N GLU A 311 -12.13 23.42 -2.81
CA GLU A 311 -12.26 24.14 -1.53
C GLU A 311 -12.42 23.19 -0.34
N LYS A 312 -12.94 21.98 -0.58
CA LYS A 312 -13.08 20.93 0.44
C LYS A 312 -11.90 19.97 0.46
N CYS A 313 -11.19 19.84 -0.66
CA CYS A 313 -10.08 18.91 -0.77
C CYS A 313 -8.94 19.32 0.16
N VAL A 314 -8.25 18.37 0.77
CA VAL A 314 -7.10 18.64 1.67
C VAL A 314 -5.88 17.81 1.26
N ALA A 315 -5.86 17.32 0.01
CA ALA A 315 -4.83 16.45 -0.54
C ALA A 315 -4.39 15.29 0.38
N CYS A 316 -5.35 14.66 1.08
CA CYS A 316 -5.02 13.54 1.96
C CYS A 316 -4.40 12.35 1.21
N GLY A 317 -4.72 12.21 -0.07
CA GLY A 317 -4.22 11.15 -0.96
C GLY A 317 -5.02 9.85 -0.91
N ARG A 318 -6.06 9.74 -0.06
CA ARG A 318 -6.87 8.51 0.04
C ARG A 318 -7.52 8.13 -1.29
N CYS A 319 -8.14 9.08 -1.97
CA CYS A 319 -8.75 8.86 -3.28
C CYS A 319 -7.74 8.43 -4.35
N VAL A 320 -6.48 8.85 -4.21
CA VAL A 320 -5.37 8.53 -5.12
C VAL A 320 -4.89 7.10 -4.91
N GLU A 321 -4.57 6.72 -3.67
CA GLU A 321 -4.09 5.37 -3.31
C GLU A 321 -5.10 4.28 -3.73
N TYR A 322 -6.40 4.59 -3.67
CA TYR A 322 -7.49 3.68 -4.02
C TYR A 322 -7.99 3.79 -5.48
N CYS A 323 -7.48 4.72 -6.29
CA CYS A 323 -7.95 4.86 -7.68
C CYS A 323 -7.43 3.70 -8.55
N PRO A 324 -8.30 2.80 -9.04
CA PRO A 324 -7.86 1.66 -9.84
C PRO A 324 -7.30 2.09 -11.20
N ALA A 325 -7.85 3.17 -11.75
CA ALA A 325 -7.46 3.67 -13.06
C ALA A 325 -6.25 4.63 -13.00
N GLY A 326 -5.76 5.00 -11.80
CA GLY A 326 -4.80 6.09 -11.67
C GLY A 326 -5.28 7.39 -12.33
N ALA A 327 -6.60 7.61 -12.31
CA ALA A 327 -7.26 8.79 -12.84
C ALA A 327 -7.24 9.94 -11.83
N VAL A 328 -7.12 9.63 -10.53
CA VAL A 328 -6.95 10.64 -9.48
C VAL A 328 -5.49 10.68 -9.08
N LYS A 329 -4.88 11.86 -9.07
CA LYS A 329 -3.51 12.11 -8.59
C LYS A 329 -3.46 13.33 -7.69
N LEU A 330 -2.47 13.38 -6.80
CA LEU A 330 -2.17 14.59 -6.06
C LEU A 330 -1.49 15.61 -6.96
N GLY A 331 -1.84 16.88 -6.73
CA GLY A 331 -1.23 18.04 -7.34
C GLY A 331 -1.14 19.18 -6.33
N GLN A 332 -0.79 20.34 -6.86
CA GLN A 332 -0.68 21.61 -6.15
C GLN A 332 -2.01 22.39 -6.28
N LYS A 333 -2.46 22.95 -5.15
CA LYS A 333 -3.64 23.82 -5.08
C LYS A 333 -3.27 25.29 -5.25
N LEU A 334 -2.16 25.71 -4.65
CA LEU A 334 -1.71 27.09 -4.68
C LEU A 334 -1.37 27.52 -6.12
N CYS A 335 -1.73 28.74 -6.49
CA CYS A 335 -1.36 29.28 -7.80
C CYS A 335 0.17 29.40 -7.92
N THR A 336 0.67 29.28 -9.14
CA THR A 336 2.04 29.70 -9.44
C THR A 336 2.08 31.20 -9.74
N LYS A 337 3.29 31.76 -9.92
CA LYS A 337 3.46 33.14 -10.40
C LYS A 337 2.83 33.38 -11.78
N ASP A 338 2.65 32.32 -12.56
CA ASP A 338 2.05 32.35 -13.91
C ASP A 338 0.54 32.06 -13.91
N GLY A 339 -0.07 31.75 -12.75
CA GLY A 339 -1.51 31.49 -12.60
C GLY A 339 -1.85 30.08 -12.06
N PRO A 340 -3.11 29.63 -12.20
CA PRO A 340 -3.52 28.30 -11.75
C PRO A 340 -2.91 27.21 -12.64
N ILE A 341 -2.62 26.05 -12.05
CA ILE A 341 -2.04 24.91 -12.77
C ILE A 341 -3.10 24.17 -13.58
N GLU A 342 -2.81 23.94 -14.85
CA GLU A 342 -3.54 22.99 -15.69
C GLU A 342 -2.86 21.62 -15.68
N TYR A 343 -3.65 20.56 -15.55
CA TYR A 343 -3.16 19.19 -15.47
C TYR A 343 -3.39 18.45 -16.79
N PRO A 344 -2.44 17.58 -17.18
CA PRO A 344 -2.55 16.85 -18.44
C PRO A 344 -3.75 15.89 -18.41
N ARG A 345 -4.42 15.77 -19.55
CA ARG A 345 -5.47 14.77 -19.79
C ARG A 345 -4.98 13.75 -20.77
N VAL A 346 -5.28 12.48 -20.52
CA VAL A 346 -4.96 11.39 -21.43
C VAL A 346 -5.75 11.57 -22.73
N GLU A 347 -5.08 11.39 -23.87
CA GLU A 347 -5.73 11.37 -25.18
C GLU A 347 -6.76 10.25 -25.28
N LEU A 348 -7.80 10.43 -26.08
CA LEU A 348 -8.81 9.40 -26.34
C LEU A 348 -8.67 8.86 -27.77
N PRO A 349 -9.04 7.58 -28.00
CA PRO A 349 -8.95 6.96 -29.32
C PRO A 349 -9.81 7.65 -30.38
N ASP A 350 -10.84 8.39 -30.00
CA ASP A 350 -11.78 9.05 -30.91
C ASP A 350 -11.12 10.02 -31.89
N ASP A 351 -10.05 10.70 -31.48
CA ASP A 351 -9.47 11.85 -32.19
C ASP A 351 -8.13 11.55 -32.88
N THR A 352 -7.50 10.43 -32.57
CA THR A 352 -6.17 10.07 -33.08
C THR A 352 -6.10 8.62 -33.53
N PRO A 353 -5.21 8.27 -34.50
CA PRO A 353 -4.86 6.87 -34.75
C PRO A 353 -4.42 6.19 -33.46
N TRP A 354 -4.82 4.93 -33.28
CA TRP A 354 -4.61 4.20 -32.02
C TRP A 354 -3.95 2.86 -32.30
N GLY A 355 -2.73 2.68 -31.82
CA GLY A 355 -1.97 1.44 -31.91
C GLY A 355 -1.24 1.10 -30.60
N PRO A 356 -0.36 0.09 -30.63
CA PRO A 356 0.40 -0.34 -29.46
C PRO A 356 1.20 0.76 -28.75
N GLU A 357 1.60 1.80 -29.46
CA GLU A 357 2.28 2.98 -28.91
C GLU A 357 1.41 3.81 -27.95
N LYS A 358 0.09 3.65 -28.01
CA LYS A 358 -0.88 4.29 -27.10
C LYS A 358 -1.29 3.39 -25.93
N TRP A 359 -0.79 2.15 -25.86
CA TRP A 359 -1.13 1.21 -24.80
C TRP A 359 -0.30 1.46 -23.53
N SER A 360 -0.92 1.28 -22.37
CA SER A 360 -0.26 1.28 -21.06
C SER A 360 0.04 -0.17 -20.64
N ILE A 361 1.07 -0.77 -21.23
CA ILE A 361 1.47 -2.16 -20.97
C ILE A 361 1.68 -2.45 -19.47
N ASP A 362 2.23 -1.47 -18.76
CA ASP A 362 2.55 -1.40 -17.34
C ASP A 362 1.47 -0.66 -16.53
N TYR A 363 0.21 -0.66 -17.00
CA TYR A 363 -0.90 0.04 -16.31
C TYR A 363 -1.02 -0.33 -14.83
N ARG A 364 -0.68 -1.57 -14.43
CA ARG A 364 -0.73 -2.00 -13.03
C ARG A 364 0.17 -1.16 -12.12
N ASP A 365 1.32 -0.73 -12.64
CA ASP A 365 2.29 0.08 -11.91
C ASP A 365 2.07 1.57 -12.19
N LYS A 366 1.88 1.98 -13.46
CA LYS A 366 1.62 3.38 -13.83
C LYS A 366 0.35 3.95 -13.22
N ASN A 367 -0.69 3.14 -13.02
CA ASN A 367 -1.92 3.58 -12.38
C ASN A 367 -1.73 3.82 -10.87
N ARG A 368 -0.61 3.39 -10.28
CA ARG A 368 -0.29 3.60 -8.87
C ARG A 368 0.57 4.84 -8.61
N ILE A 369 1.01 5.54 -9.65
CA ILE A 369 1.75 6.81 -9.49
C ILE A 369 0.84 7.85 -8.83
N ASN A 370 1.21 8.30 -7.63
CA ASN A 370 0.32 9.06 -6.77
C ASN A 370 0.30 10.57 -7.07
N CYS A 371 1.36 11.12 -7.66
CA CYS A 371 1.56 12.56 -7.77
C CYS A 371 1.78 13.00 -9.21
N HIS A 372 1.33 14.21 -9.55
CA HIS A 372 1.79 14.94 -10.73
C HIS A 372 3.18 15.56 -10.47
N ASP A 373 3.90 15.84 -11.55
CA ASP A 373 5.26 16.41 -11.48
C ASP A 373 5.29 17.83 -10.90
N THR A 374 4.16 18.53 -10.91
CA THR A 374 3.99 19.84 -10.24
C THR A 374 4.08 19.75 -8.71
N GLY A 375 4.03 18.55 -8.15
CA GLY A 375 4.15 18.31 -6.72
C GLY A 375 2.86 18.52 -5.94
N THR A 376 2.96 18.32 -4.64
CA THR A 376 1.86 18.48 -3.68
C THR A 376 2.41 19.00 -2.35
N SER A 377 1.61 18.92 -1.29
CA SER A 377 1.94 19.48 0.02
C SER A 377 3.31 19.01 0.56
N PRO A 378 4.25 19.93 0.83
CA PRO A 378 5.59 19.58 1.31
C PRO A 378 5.58 18.74 2.60
N CYS A 379 4.68 19.06 3.53
CA CYS A 379 4.56 18.36 4.80
C CYS A 379 4.24 16.86 4.68
N LYS A 380 3.49 16.44 3.65
CA LYS A 380 3.23 15.02 3.34
C LYS A 380 4.44 14.38 2.67
N THR A 381 5.07 15.09 1.75
CA THR A 381 6.24 14.60 1.01
C THR A 381 7.44 14.35 1.92
N ALA A 382 7.74 15.29 2.83
CA ALA A 382 8.88 15.19 3.74
C ALA A 382 8.67 14.20 4.90
N CYS A 383 7.43 13.84 5.21
CA CYS A 383 7.12 12.83 6.22
C CYS A 383 7.39 11.42 5.63
N PRO A 384 8.30 10.60 6.18
CA PRO A 384 8.57 9.26 5.65
C PRO A 384 7.35 8.33 5.62
N ALA A 385 6.43 8.49 6.57
CA ALA A 385 5.18 7.73 6.58
C ALA A 385 4.08 8.33 5.68
N HIS A 386 4.32 9.51 5.10
CA HIS A 386 3.40 10.28 4.24
C HIS A 386 2.01 10.51 4.86
N ILE A 387 2.00 10.83 6.16
CA ILE A 387 0.79 11.12 6.93
C ILE A 387 0.05 12.30 6.29
N SER A 388 -1.28 12.23 6.28
CA SER A 388 -2.14 13.31 5.78
C SER A 388 -2.18 14.52 6.73
N VAL A 389 -1.11 15.33 6.74
CA VAL A 389 -0.99 16.52 7.61
C VAL A 389 -2.14 17.50 7.43
N GLN A 390 -2.36 18.01 6.22
CA GLN A 390 -3.46 18.94 5.94
C GLN A 390 -4.83 18.37 6.34
N GLY A 391 -5.01 17.05 6.17
CA GLY A 391 -6.27 16.38 6.49
C GLY A 391 -6.57 16.36 7.97
N TYR A 392 -5.62 15.93 8.82
CA TYR A 392 -5.88 15.92 10.26
C TYR A 392 -5.90 17.33 10.86
N LEU A 393 -5.15 18.29 10.31
CA LEU A 393 -5.27 19.70 10.71
C LEU A 393 -6.67 20.24 10.41
N LYS A 394 -7.24 19.93 9.23
CA LYS A 394 -8.61 20.34 8.87
C LYS A 394 -9.66 19.72 9.79
N LEU A 395 -9.52 18.43 10.13
CA LEU A 395 -10.43 17.77 11.06
C LEU A 395 -10.31 18.35 12.47
N ALA A 396 -9.09 18.64 12.94
CA ALA A 396 -8.86 19.28 14.22
C ALA A 396 -9.42 20.71 14.30
N ALA A 397 -9.33 21.48 13.21
CA ALA A 397 -9.97 22.80 13.10
C ALA A 397 -11.50 22.72 13.26
N GLN A 398 -12.10 21.59 12.87
CA GLN A 398 -13.54 21.30 12.99
C GLN A 398 -13.93 20.66 14.32
N GLY A 399 -12.98 20.44 15.25
CA GLY A 399 -13.23 19.71 16.51
C GLY A 399 -13.42 18.20 16.35
N LYS A 400 -13.16 17.64 15.15
CA LYS A 400 -13.32 16.22 14.82
C LYS A 400 -12.08 15.41 15.18
N TYR A 401 -11.74 15.40 16.47
CA TYR A 401 -10.46 14.86 16.95
C TYR A 401 -10.35 13.35 16.80
N ARG A 402 -11.45 12.60 16.95
CA ARG A 402 -11.45 11.14 16.77
C ARG A 402 -11.21 10.75 15.30
N GLU A 403 -11.81 11.47 14.37
CA GLU A 403 -11.61 11.30 12.94
C GLU A 403 -10.19 11.72 12.51
N ALA A 404 -9.67 12.80 13.10
CA ALA A 404 -8.29 13.23 12.90
C ALA A 404 -7.30 12.14 13.35
N LEU A 405 -7.54 11.53 14.51
CA LEU A 405 -6.76 10.42 15.03
C LEU A 405 -6.85 9.18 14.14
N LYS A 406 -8.05 8.81 13.70
CA LYS A 406 -8.27 7.73 12.72
C LYS A 406 -7.48 7.96 11.44
N LEU A 407 -7.45 9.20 10.94
CA LEU A 407 -6.69 9.56 9.73
C LEU A 407 -5.18 9.44 9.92
N ILE A 408 -4.65 9.83 11.09
CA ILE A 408 -3.21 9.67 11.40
C ILE A 408 -2.86 8.17 11.51
N LYS A 409 -3.68 7.38 12.22
CA LYS A 409 -3.44 5.95 12.47
C LYS A 409 -3.47 5.07 11.22
N ARG A 410 -4.03 5.56 10.12
CA ARG A 410 -3.89 4.92 8.81
C ARG A 410 -2.43 4.73 8.39
N ASP A 411 -1.57 5.70 8.73
CA ASP A 411 -0.19 5.74 8.26
C ASP A 411 0.84 5.64 9.41
N ASN A 412 0.43 5.94 10.65
CA ASN A 412 1.30 5.95 11.82
C ASN A 412 0.65 5.23 13.02
N PRO A 413 1.18 4.07 13.46
CA PRO A 413 0.68 3.37 14.65
C PRO A 413 1.02 4.05 15.97
N PHE A 414 1.98 5.00 15.99
CA PHE A 414 2.48 5.67 17.19
C PHE A 414 2.31 7.20 17.15
N PRO A 415 1.09 7.75 16.91
CA PRO A 415 0.88 9.19 16.84
C PRO A 415 1.25 9.95 18.13
N ALA A 416 1.02 9.38 19.32
CA ALA A 416 1.28 10.02 20.60
C ALA A 416 2.77 10.05 20.94
N VAL A 417 3.51 8.99 20.59
CA VAL A 417 4.98 8.99 20.61
C VAL A 417 5.50 10.03 19.60
N CYS A 418 5.09 9.97 18.34
CA CYS A 418 5.58 10.91 17.33
C CYS A 418 5.28 12.36 17.68
N GLY A 419 4.14 12.69 18.30
CA GLY A 419 3.82 14.05 18.75
C GLY A 419 4.74 14.60 19.87
N ARG A 420 5.66 13.79 20.40
CA ARG A 420 6.61 14.20 21.47
C ARG A 420 8.06 14.25 21.01
N ILE A 421 8.44 13.38 20.07
CA ILE A 421 9.84 13.12 19.70
C ILE A 421 10.09 13.11 18.18
N CYS A 422 9.10 13.48 17.35
CA CYS A 422 9.32 13.58 15.91
C CYS A 422 10.30 14.72 15.61
N ASN A 423 11.13 14.54 14.59
CA ASN A 423 12.09 15.55 14.13
C ASN A 423 11.48 16.64 13.26
N ARG A 424 10.14 16.71 13.19
CA ARG A 424 9.35 17.76 12.54
C ARG A 424 9.78 18.15 11.11
N ARG A 425 10.31 17.22 10.28
CA ARG A 425 10.58 17.46 8.84
C ARG A 425 9.41 18.11 8.09
N CYS A 426 8.18 17.79 8.50
CA CYS A 426 6.96 18.36 7.94
C CYS A 426 6.79 19.87 8.23
N GLU A 427 7.32 20.36 9.35
CA GLU A 427 7.37 21.78 9.71
C GLU A 427 8.54 22.47 9.00
N ASP A 428 9.71 21.83 8.93
CA ASP A 428 10.90 22.37 8.26
C ASP A 428 10.64 22.74 6.80
N THR A 429 9.88 21.90 6.10
CA THR A 429 9.53 22.14 4.69
C THR A 429 8.20 22.90 4.50
N CYS A 430 7.50 23.26 5.58
CA CYS A 430 6.18 23.87 5.49
C CYS A 430 6.21 25.15 4.64
N THR A 431 5.38 25.23 3.60
CA THR A 431 5.29 26.43 2.74
C THR A 431 5.02 27.70 3.54
N ARG A 432 4.29 27.62 4.66
CA ARG A 432 4.05 28.79 5.53
C ARG A 432 5.33 29.38 6.12
N GLY A 433 6.37 28.56 6.31
CA GLY A 433 7.68 28.98 6.80
C GLY A 433 8.43 29.92 5.85
N THR A 434 8.09 29.99 4.55
CA THR A 434 8.67 30.97 3.62
C THR A 434 8.01 32.35 3.72
N VAL A 435 6.92 32.47 4.50
CA VAL A 435 6.17 33.70 4.72
C VAL A 435 6.45 34.25 6.12
N ASP A 436 6.23 33.44 7.15
CA ASP A 436 6.46 33.80 8.55
C ASP A 436 7.10 32.65 9.35
N GLN A 437 6.31 31.77 9.96
CA GLN A 437 6.74 30.61 10.72
C GLN A 437 5.87 29.41 10.33
N ALA A 438 6.48 28.24 10.23
CA ALA A 438 5.76 27.00 9.98
C ALA A 438 4.56 26.80 10.93
N VAL A 439 3.58 26.01 10.47
CA VAL A 439 2.50 25.53 11.34
C VAL A 439 3.10 24.59 12.39
N ALA A 440 2.69 24.71 13.65
CA ALA A 440 3.06 23.81 14.75
C ALA A 440 2.32 22.47 14.63
N ILE A 441 2.61 21.75 13.55
CA ILE A 441 2.01 20.49 13.14
C ILE A 441 2.13 19.43 14.24
N ASP A 442 3.30 19.34 14.87
CA ASP A 442 3.59 18.29 15.84
C ASP A 442 2.83 18.50 17.16
N GLU A 443 2.68 19.74 17.62
CA GLU A 443 1.87 20.08 18.80
C GLU A 443 0.38 19.82 18.59
N VAL A 444 -0.15 20.10 17.38
CA VAL A 444 -1.52 19.73 17.03
C VAL A 444 -1.68 18.21 17.00
N LYS A 445 -0.69 17.47 16.45
CA LYS A 445 -0.69 16.00 16.47
C LYS A 445 -0.65 15.46 17.90
N ARG A 446 0.18 16.03 18.78
CA ARG A 446 0.24 15.67 20.20
C ARG A 446 -1.12 15.83 20.88
N PHE A 447 -1.80 16.95 20.65
CA PHE A 447 -3.15 17.19 21.17
C PHE A 447 -4.14 16.12 20.70
N ILE A 448 -4.18 15.84 19.39
CA ILE A 448 -5.09 14.84 18.82
C ILE A 448 -4.79 13.45 19.39
N ALA A 449 -3.51 13.07 19.44
CA ALA A 449 -3.07 11.74 19.86
C ALA A 449 -3.18 11.52 21.38
N GLN A 450 -3.36 12.58 22.17
CA GLN A 450 -3.60 12.47 23.60
C GLN A 450 -4.85 11.63 23.93
N GLN A 451 -5.82 11.56 22.99
CA GLN A 451 -6.98 10.69 23.10
C GLN A 451 -6.63 9.20 23.21
N ASP A 452 -5.47 8.75 22.72
CA ASP A 452 -5.08 7.33 22.81
C ASP A 452 -4.68 6.92 24.23
N LEU A 453 -4.31 7.88 25.08
CA LEU A 453 -3.89 7.59 26.45
C LEU A 453 -5.08 7.22 27.36
N ASP A 454 -6.30 7.60 26.97
CA ASP A 454 -7.53 7.22 27.68
C ASP A 454 -8.22 6.07 26.92
N THR A 455 -8.47 4.96 27.62
CA THR A 455 -9.16 3.78 27.09
C THR A 455 -10.55 4.07 26.56
N ASN A 456 -11.23 5.11 27.06
CA ASN A 456 -12.57 5.49 26.61
C ASN A 456 -12.55 6.26 25.29
N THR A 457 -11.45 6.95 24.98
CA THR A 457 -11.34 7.80 23.78
C THR A 457 -10.40 7.26 22.72
N ARG A 458 -9.54 6.30 23.05
CA ARG A 458 -8.58 5.70 22.11
C ARG A 458 -9.28 5.14 20.88
N TYR A 459 -8.55 5.16 19.76
CA TYR A 459 -9.05 4.62 18.50
C TYR A 459 -8.35 3.30 18.15
N ILE A 460 -9.11 2.21 18.14
CA ILE A 460 -8.67 0.93 17.62
C ILE A 460 -9.05 0.87 16.13
N PRO A 461 -8.09 0.79 15.20
CA PRO A 461 -8.41 0.70 13.79
C PRO A 461 -9.06 -0.65 13.43
N GLU A 462 -10.01 -0.60 12.50
CA GLU A 462 -10.66 -1.80 11.97
C GLU A 462 -9.77 -2.47 10.91
N PRO A 463 -9.56 -3.80 10.98
CA PRO A 463 -8.83 -4.53 9.94
C PRO A 463 -9.54 -4.48 8.58
N VAL A 464 -8.77 -4.29 7.51
CA VAL A 464 -9.21 -4.40 6.11
C VAL A 464 -8.57 -5.66 5.53
N ILE A 465 -9.34 -6.74 5.54
CA ILE A 465 -8.85 -8.09 5.22
C ILE A 465 -9.16 -8.40 3.75
N PRO A 466 -8.16 -8.71 2.90
CA PRO A 466 -8.37 -9.15 1.52
C PRO A 466 -8.69 -10.66 1.41
N LYS A 467 -9.60 -11.14 2.27
CA LYS A 467 -10.10 -12.52 2.31
C LYS A 467 -11.51 -12.56 2.91
N ILE A 468 -12.43 -13.28 2.28
CA ILE A 468 -13.78 -13.51 2.80
C ILE A 468 -13.74 -14.65 3.82
N GLY A 469 -14.48 -14.51 4.93
CA GLY A 469 -14.61 -15.55 5.95
C GLY A 469 -13.52 -15.54 7.04
N GLY A 470 -12.82 -14.41 7.23
CA GLY A 470 -11.90 -14.19 8.34
C GLY A 470 -10.46 -13.93 7.90
N GLY A 471 -9.53 -14.04 8.86
CA GLY A 471 -8.12 -13.72 8.68
C GLY A 471 -7.29 -14.78 7.93
N PHE A 472 -5.99 -14.54 7.91
CA PHE A 472 -4.99 -15.43 7.34
C PHE A 472 -4.42 -16.38 8.40
N ASN A 473 -4.07 -17.60 7.97
CA ASN A 473 -3.57 -18.65 8.87
C ASN A 473 -2.03 -18.71 8.88
N GLU A 474 -1.37 -18.07 7.93
CA GLU A 474 0.09 -18.06 7.84
C GLU A 474 0.70 -17.35 9.04
N LYS A 475 1.59 -18.04 9.75
CA LYS A 475 2.30 -17.50 10.91
C LYS A 475 3.46 -16.62 10.44
N ILE A 476 3.55 -15.41 10.97
CA ILE A 476 4.64 -14.46 10.69
C ILE A 476 5.33 -14.10 12.01
N ALA A 477 6.66 -14.21 12.01
CA ALA A 477 7.50 -13.87 13.15
C ALA A 477 8.14 -12.50 12.94
N ILE A 478 8.07 -11.65 13.96
CA ILE A 478 8.73 -10.35 13.99
C ILE A 478 9.76 -10.41 15.12
N ILE A 479 10.99 -10.02 14.84
CA ILE A 479 12.12 -10.15 15.76
C ILE A 479 12.55 -8.75 16.17
N GLY A 480 12.24 -8.38 17.41
CA GLY A 480 12.41 -7.04 17.99
C GLY A 480 11.08 -6.28 18.08
N ALA A 481 10.73 -5.81 19.28
CA ALA A 481 9.55 -5.01 19.58
C ALA A 481 9.86 -3.50 19.63
N GLY A 482 10.82 -3.03 18.83
CA GLY A 482 11.01 -1.61 18.57
C GLY A 482 9.99 -1.04 17.58
N PRO A 483 10.06 0.26 17.25
CA PRO A 483 9.10 0.91 16.35
C PRO A 483 8.92 0.23 14.99
N ALA A 484 10.00 -0.26 14.37
CA ALA A 484 9.93 -0.94 13.07
C ALA A 484 9.16 -2.27 13.17
N GLY A 485 9.51 -3.10 14.14
CA GLY A 485 8.86 -4.40 14.35
C GLY A 485 7.39 -4.25 14.74
N MET A 486 7.09 -3.36 15.68
CA MET A 486 5.71 -3.08 16.07
C MET A 486 4.89 -2.44 14.94
N SER A 487 5.48 -1.57 14.12
CA SER A 487 4.82 -1.04 12.92
C SER A 487 4.48 -2.15 11.92
N CYS A 488 5.42 -3.07 11.66
CA CYS A 488 5.16 -4.23 10.82
C CYS A 488 4.02 -5.10 11.38
N ALA A 489 4.03 -5.35 12.69
CA ALA A 489 2.99 -6.11 13.39
C ALA A 489 1.62 -5.45 13.25
N TYR A 490 1.54 -4.13 13.45
CA TYR A 490 0.34 -3.34 13.31
C TYR A 490 -0.27 -3.48 11.91
N PHE A 491 0.51 -3.25 10.85
CA PHE A 491 -0.01 -3.33 9.48
C PHE A 491 -0.34 -4.75 9.02
N LEU A 492 0.31 -5.78 9.57
CA LEU A 492 -0.08 -7.18 9.36
C LEU A 492 -1.39 -7.51 10.10
N ALA A 493 -1.56 -7.04 11.34
CA ALA A 493 -2.81 -7.23 12.09
C ALA A 493 -4.00 -6.59 11.36
N LEU A 494 -3.83 -5.37 10.82
CA LEU A 494 -4.85 -4.72 9.98
C LEU A 494 -5.16 -5.46 8.69
N LYS A 495 -4.28 -6.36 8.21
CA LYS A 495 -4.53 -7.24 7.06
C LYS A 495 -5.17 -8.58 7.45
N GLY A 496 -5.43 -8.81 8.74
CA GLY A 496 -6.06 -10.02 9.25
C GLY A 496 -5.10 -11.13 9.67
N TYR A 497 -3.82 -10.82 9.92
CA TYR A 497 -2.86 -11.76 10.52
C TYR A 497 -2.85 -11.64 12.05
N LYS A 498 -2.33 -12.66 12.73
CA LYS A 498 -1.97 -12.63 14.15
C LYS A 498 -0.45 -12.77 14.28
N PRO A 499 0.32 -11.69 14.05
CA PRO A 499 1.78 -11.78 14.08
C PRO A 499 2.29 -11.99 15.51
N THR A 500 3.37 -12.76 15.65
CA THR A 500 4.09 -12.94 16.92
C THR A 500 5.36 -12.09 16.90
N VAL A 501 5.51 -11.19 17.86
CA VAL A 501 6.70 -10.36 18.08
C VAL A 501 7.54 -11.00 19.18
N PHE A 502 8.76 -11.40 18.86
CA PHE A 502 9.76 -11.91 19.80
C PHE A 502 10.64 -10.76 20.25
N GLU A 503 10.70 -10.53 21.56
CA GLU A 503 11.46 -9.44 22.19
C GLU A 503 12.39 -10.02 23.24
N LYS A 504 13.66 -9.63 23.17
CA LYS A 504 14.69 -10.07 24.10
C LYS A 504 14.45 -9.50 25.50
N GLU A 505 14.04 -8.24 25.59
CA GLU A 505 13.74 -7.58 26.86
C GLU A 505 12.41 -8.06 27.45
N PHE A 506 12.19 -7.82 28.74
CA PHE A 506 10.97 -8.22 29.44
C PHE A 506 9.73 -7.38 29.10
N ARG A 507 9.89 -6.31 28.29
CA ARG A 507 8.80 -5.45 27.83
C ARG A 507 9.01 -5.01 26.38
N PRO A 508 7.93 -4.85 25.59
CA PRO A 508 8.02 -4.28 24.25
C PRO A 508 8.33 -2.78 24.27
N GLY A 509 8.65 -2.21 23.11
CA GLY A 509 8.88 -0.78 22.91
C GLY A 509 10.31 -0.42 22.48
N GLY A 510 11.28 -1.33 22.63
CA GLY A 510 12.66 -1.12 22.20
C GLY A 510 13.26 0.19 22.70
N MET A 511 13.88 0.97 21.82
CA MET A 511 14.52 2.25 22.21
C MET A 511 13.55 3.32 22.72
N LEU A 512 12.24 3.23 22.42
CA LEU A 512 11.25 4.13 23.02
C LEU A 512 11.18 3.95 24.55
N MET A 513 11.30 2.70 25.00
CA MET A 513 11.26 2.36 26.43
C MET A 513 12.65 2.42 27.07
N ASN A 514 13.67 2.06 26.32
CA ASN A 514 14.99 1.77 26.87
C ASN A 514 16.01 2.90 26.66
N GLY A 515 15.92 3.62 25.53
CA GLY A 515 16.88 4.67 25.15
C GLY A 515 16.38 6.08 25.45
N ILE A 516 15.13 6.40 25.14
CA ILE A 516 14.64 7.78 25.26
C ILE A 516 14.33 8.12 26.73
N PRO A 517 14.77 9.26 27.29
CA PRO A 517 14.45 9.63 28.67
C PRO A 517 12.97 9.95 28.90
N GLY A 518 12.48 9.72 30.12
CA GLY A 518 11.09 10.00 30.52
C GLY A 518 10.64 11.46 30.35
N PHE A 519 11.54 12.43 30.51
CA PHE A 519 11.20 13.85 30.34
C PHE A 519 11.00 14.26 28.87
N ARG A 520 11.39 13.40 27.92
CA ARG A 520 11.06 13.58 26.48
C ARG A 520 9.87 12.75 26.06
N LEU A 521 9.79 11.51 26.56
CA LEU A 521 8.76 10.55 26.24
C LEU A 521 8.43 9.70 27.46
N GLU A 522 7.29 9.97 28.08
CA GLU A 522 6.82 9.17 29.19
C GLU A 522 6.47 7.74 28.76
N LYS A 523 6.70 6.78 29.66
CA LYS A 523 6.61 5.35 29.34
C LYS A 523 5.16 4.86 29.23
N ASP A 524 4.26 5.50 29.97
CA ASP A 524 2.82 5.29 29.87
C ASP A 524 2.26 5.68 28.49
N VAL A 525 2.83 6.68 27.83
CA VAL A 525 2.50 7.04 26.44
C VAL A 525 2.79 5.89 25.49
N VAL A 526 3.96 5.27 25.64
CA VAL A 526 4.39 4.14 24.80
C VAL A 526 3.53 2.92 25.06
N GLU A 527 3.30 2.57 26.33
CA GLU A 527 2.46 1.41 26.71
C GLU A 527 1.02 1.54 26.19
N ALA A 528 0.42 2.74 26.24
CA ALA A 528 -0.92 2.97 25.72
C ALA A 528 -1.03 2.64 24.22
N GLU A 529 0.00 2.96 23.42
CA GLU A 529 0.02 2.62 21.99
C GLU A 529 0.36 1.14 21.74
N ILE A 530 1.12 0.51 22.62
CA ILE A 530 1.36 -0.94 22.57
C ILE A 530 0.08 -1.73 22.91
N ASP A 531 -0.74 -1.25 23.83
CA ASP A 531 -2.04 -1.87 24.15
C ASP A 531 -2.94 -1.94 22.93
N ILE A 532 -2.93 -0.92 22.08
CA ILE A 532 -3.68 -0.92 20.81
C ILE A 532 -3.20 -2.08 19.91
N LEU A 533 -1.91 -2.38 19.86
CA LEU A 533 -1.41 -3.55 19.12
C LEU A 533 -1.89 -4.87 19.74
N ARG A 534 -1.92 -4.96 21.07
CA ARG A 534 -2.46 -6.13 21.78
C ARG A 534 -3.94 -6.32 21.46
N GLU A 535 -4.73 -5.24 21.47
CA GLU A 535 -6.16 -5.23 21.10
C GLU A 535 -6.40 -5.64 19.63
N LEU A 536 -5.47 -5.32 18.73
CA LEU A 536 -5.47 -5.78 17.33
C LEU A 536 -5.07 -7.25 17.16
N GLY A 537 -4.67 -7.94 18.23
CA GLY A 537 -4.31 -9.36 18.21
C GLY A 537 -2.83 -9.64 17.93
N VAL A 538 -1.95 -8.65 18.11
CA VAL A 538 -0.49 -8.87 18.09
C VAL A 538 -0.06 -9.61 19.35
N GLU A 539 0.64 -10.73 19.19
CA GLU A 539 1.20 -11.50 20.30
C GLU A 539 2.62 -11.04 20.60
N PHE A 540 2.93 -10.70 21.85
CA PHE A 540 4.29 -10.37 22.29
C PHE A 540 4.87 -11.50 23.15
N LYS A 541 6.01 -12.03 22.72
CA LYS A 541 6.84 -12.98 23.48
C LYS A 541 8.11 -12.28 23.94
N CYS A 542 8.00 -11.65 25.11
CA CYS A 542 9.10 -10.95 25.78
C CYS A 542 10.00 -11.93 26.54
N GLY A 543 11.25 -11.52 26.81
CA GLY A 543 12.27 -12.37 27.44
C GLY A 543 12.77 -13.50 26.53
N VAL A 544 12.56 -13.40 25.22
CA VAL A 544 12.97 -14.42 24.23
C VAL A 544 13.95 -13.81 23.25
N GLU A 545 15.21 -14.23 23.32
CA GLU A 545 16.27 -13.81 22.41
C GLU A 545 16.40 -14.80 21.25
N VAL A 546 15.94 -14.39 20.06
CA VAL A 546 16.10 -15.20 18.85
C VAL A 546 17.58 -15.24 18.44
N GLY A 547 18.11 -16.44 18.23
CA GLY A 547 19.53 -16.77 18.12
C GLY A 547 20.07 -17.50 19.36
N LYS A 548 19.44 -17.34 20.53
CA LYS A 548 19.87 -17.97 21.79
C LYS A 548 18.82 -18.93 22.37
N ASP A 549 17.61 -18.42 22.59
CA ASP A 549 16.52 -19.19 23.22
C ASP A 549 15.69 -19.95 22.17
N VAL A 550 15.66 -19.43 20.94
CA VAL A 550 15.06 -20.06 19.76
C VAL A 550 15.79 -19.54 18.51
N THR A 551 15.88 -20.33 17.45
CA THR A 551 16.53 -19.95 16.19
C THR A 551 15.52 -19.77 15.05
N ILE A 552 15.89 -19.03 13.99
CA ILE A 552 15.04 -18.90 12.79
C ILE A 552 14.70 -20.28 12.17
N PRO A 553 15.64 -21.24 12.03
CA PRO A 553 15.33 -22.60 11.60
C PRO A 553 14.29 -23.32 12.48
N GLU A 554 14.36 -23.19 13.81
CA GLU A 554 13.36 -23.78 14.71
C GLU A 554 11.98 -23.11 14.56
N LEU A 555 11.94 -21.79 14.38
CA LEU A 555 10.69 -21.08 14.09
C LEU A 555 10.08 -21.54 12.75
N ARG A 556 10.89 -21.78 11.72
CA ARG A 556 10.41 -22.39 10.46
C ARG A 556 9.76 -23.75 10.72
N GLN A 557 10.37 -24.59 11.57
CA GLN A 557 9.80 -25.89 11.98
C GLN A 557 8.49 -25.73 12.77
N GLN A 558 8.34 -24.67 13.56
CA GLN A 558 7.09 -24.30 14.24
C GLN A 558 6.02 -23.71 13.29
N GLY A 559 6.27 -23.69 11.98
CA GLY A 559 5.31 -23.31 10.95
C GLY A 559 5.31 -21.82 10.58
N TYR A 560 6.24 -21.01 11.09
CA TYR A 560 6.40 -19.63 10.64
C TYR A 560 6.85 -19.59 9.17
N LYS A 561 6.18 -18.75 8.37
CA LYS A 561 6.35 -18.67 6.92
C LYS A 561 7.12 -17.44 6.45
N GLY A 562 7.29 -16.44 7.31
CA GLY A 562 8.04 -15.23 7.01
C GLY A 562 8.52 -14.54 8.29
N PHE A 563 9.64 -13.83 8.16
CA PHE A 563 10.39 -13.23 9.26
C PHE A 563 10.64 -11.75 8.98
N TYR A 564 10.39 -10.89 9.97
CA TYR A 564 10.79 -9.49 9.94
C TYR A 564 11.85 -9.21 11.01
N VAL A 565 13.08 -8.92 10.61
CA VAL A 565 14.19 -8.60 11.51
C VAL A 565 14.22 -7.09 11.77
N ALA A 566 13.92 -6.71 13.01
CA ALA A 566 13.78 -5.32 13.46
C ALA A 566 14.50 -5.09 14.80
N VAL A 567 15.65 -5.74 15.00
CA VAL A 567 16.41 -5.71 16.26
C VAL A 567 17.15 -4.39 16.51
N GLY A 568 17.14 -3.45 15.56
CA GLY A 568 17.79 -2.14 15.71
C GLY A 568 19.31 -2.22 15.89
N LEU A 569 19.89 -1.20 16.53
CA LEU A 569 21.32 -1.12 16.85
C LEU A 569 21.47 -1.15 18.37
N GLN A 570 22.07 -2.21 18.91
CA GLN A 570 22.02 -2.48 20.36
C GLN A 570 23.33 -2.16 21.09
N ASN A 571 24.45 -2.07 20.37
CA ASN A 571 25.78 -1.86 20.94
C ASN A 571 26.31 -0.46 20.60
N ALA A 572 27.08 0.14 21.50
CA ALA A 572 27.76 1.39 21.22
C ALA A 572 29.06 1.18 20.41
N ALA A 573 29.43 2.16 19.61
CA ALA A 573 30.76 2.19 18.98
C ALA A 573 31.85 2.44 20.03
N ARG A 574 33.02 1.77 19.91
CA ARG A 574 34.19 1.97 20.79
C ARG A 574 34.91 3.28 20.47
N LEU A 575 35.50 3.93 21.48
CA LEU A 575 36.29 5.15 21.31
C LEU A 575 37.64 4.83 20.64
N ASN A 576 38.19 3.65 20.91
CA ASN A 576 39.50 3.17 20.44
C ASN A 576 40.64 4.10 20.87
N ILE A 577 40.61 4.54 22.12
CA ILE A 577 41.64 5.39 22.75
C ILE A 577 42.19 4.72 24.01
N PRO A 578 43.44 5.05 24.43
CA PRO A 578 43.98 4.56 25.69
C PRO A 578 43.05 4.86 26.88
N GLY A 579 42.91 3.89 27.78
CA GLY A 579 42.11 4.01 29.01
C GLY A 579 40.60 3.88 28.83
N GLU A 580 40.08 3.57 27.63
CA GLU A 580 38.63 3.45 27.38
C GLU A 580 37.91 2.38 28.21
N ASP A 581 38.63 1.37 28.72
CA ASP A 581 38.07 0.30 29.57
C ASP A 581 38.16 0.62 31.08
N SER A 582 38.53 1.85 31.46
CA SER A 582 38.64 2.27 32.87
C SER A 582 37.28 2.31 33.57
N GLU A 583 37.25 2.04 34.87
CA GLU A 583 36.06 2.21 35.70
C GLU A 583 35.62 3.68 35.69
N GLY A 584 34.37 3.94 35.30
CA GLY A 584 33.83 5.29 35.11
C GLY A 584 33.64 5.68 33.64
N VAL A 585 34.14 4.88 32.69
CA VAL A 585 33.82 5.05 31.26
C VAL A 585 32.57 4.24 30.91
N ILE A 586 31.53 4.90 30.39
CA ILE A 586 30.22 4.29 30.15
C ILE A 586 29.72 4.66 28.75
N ALA A 587 29.14 3.71 28.02
CA ALA A 587 28.42 4.04 26.79
C ALA A 587 27.11 4.77 27.12
N GLY A 588 26.78 5.82 26.36
CA GLY A 588 25.58 6.62 26.58
C GLY A 588 24.28 5.80 26.54
N ILE A 589 24.18 4.85 25.62
CA ILE A 589 23.01 3.97 25.51
C ILE A 589 22.85 3.07 26.73
N ASP A 590 23.96 2.59 27.30
CA ASP A 590 23.94 1.73 28.48
C ASP A 590 23.59 2.55 29.73
N PHE A 591 24.08 3.80 29.83
CA PHE A 591 23.65 4.72 30.88
C PHE A 591 22.14 4.98 30.82
N LEU A 592 21.59 5.29 29.64
CA LEU A 592 20.16 5.51 29.45
C LEU A 592 19.32 4.26 29.76
N ARG A 593 19.80 3.08 29.35
CA ARG A 593 19.18 1.80 29.71
C ARG A 593 19.14 1.59 31.21
N ARG A 594 20.25 1.80 31.93
CA ARG A 594 20.30 1.68 33.39
C ARG A 594 19.31 2.63 34.08
N VAL A 595 19.18 3.86 33.59
CA VAL A 595 18.18 4.81 34.12
C VAL A 595 16.74 4.33 33.85
N ASN A 596 16.45 3.87 32.63
CA ASN A 596 15.09 3.52 32.21
C ASN A 596 14.62 2.11 32.62
N LEU A 597 15.54 1.15 32.78
CA LEU A 597 15.27 -0.25 33.10
C LEU A 597 15.55 -0.57 34.58
N GLU A 598 16.72 -0.15 35.08
CA GLU A 598 17.17 -0.47 36.45
C GLU A 598 16.75 0.60 37.46
N GLY A 599 16.24 1.75 36.99
CA GLY A 599 15.80 2.84 37.85
C GLY A 599 16.96 3.57 38.54
N VAL A 600 18.16 3.59 37.93
CA VAL A 600 19.28 4.39 38.42
C VAL A 600 18.89 5.87 38.41
N LYS A 601 19.02 6.53 39.57
CA LYS A 601 18.64 7.94 39.79
C LYS A 601 19.76 8.80 40.37
N LYS A 602 20.95 8.24 40.56
CA LYS A 602 22.10 8.93 41.15
C LYS A 602 23.35 8.69 40.31
N LEU A 603 24.06 9.77 40.02
CA LEU A 603 25.36 9.80 39.37
C LEU A 603 26.20 10.81 40.15
N SER A 604 27.34 10.40 40.70
CA SER A 604 28.17 11.25 41.58
C SER A 604 29.47 11.64 40.90
N GLY A 605 29.90 12.89 41.10
CA GLY A 605 31.15 13.44 40.56
C GLY A 605 30.94 14.25 39.28
N ARG A 606 32.05 14.66 38.68
CA ARG A 606 32.12 15.48 37.47
C ARG A 606 32.02 14.60 36.23
N VAL A 607 31.06 14.89 35.36
CA VAL A 607 30.72 14.05 34.21
C VAL A 607 31.10 14.75 32.91
N VAL A 608 31.90 14.08 32.09
CA VAL A 608 32.22 14.51 30.72
C VAL A 608 31.47 13.62 29.73
N ILE A 609 30.81 14.24 28.76
CA ILE A 609 30.04 13.56 27.71
C ILE A 609 30.70 13.79 26.37
N ILE A 610 30.93 12.72 25.62
CA ILE A 610 31.54 12.79 24.28
C ILE A 610 30.45 12.59 23.23
N GLY A 611 30.20 13.61 22.41
CA GLY A 611 29.30 13.57 21.25
C GLY A 611 28.40 14.81 21.14
N GLY A 612 28.01 15.15 19.90
CA GLY A 612 27.17 16.32 19.59
C GLY A 612 25.75 16.01 19.11
N GLY A 613 25.31 14.74 19.12
CA GLY A 613 24.00 14.34 18.62
C GLY A 613 22.89 14.32 19.68
N ASN A 614 21.64 14.07 19.26
CA ASN A 614 20.46 14.02 20.15
C ASN A 614 20.65 13.07 21.36
N VAL A 615 21.30 11.93 21.16
CA VAL A 615 21.59 10.98 22.25
C VAL A 615 22.53 11.60 23.28
N ALA A 616 23.51 12.39 22.87
CA ALA A 616 24.44 13.06 23.79
C ALA A 616 23.70 14.12 24.63
N CYS A 617 22.80 14.90 24.02
CA CYS A 617 21.93 15.82 24.75
C CYS A 617 21.04 15.09 25.77
N ASP A 618 20.43 13.97 25.37
CA ASP A 618 19.58 13.16 26.26
C ASP A 618 20.37 12.58 27.44
N VAL A 619 21.60 12.09 27.19
CA VAL A 619 22.52 11.62 28.22
C VAL A 619 22.90 12.75 29.17
N ALA A 620 23.24 13.93 28.65
CA ALA A 620 23.65 15.09 29.45
C ALA A 620 22.55 15.55 30.39
N ARG A 621 21.36 15.75 29.84
CA ARG A 621 20.17 16.15 30.61
C ARG A 621 19.73 15.07 31.61
N THR A 622 19.97 13.80 31.29
CA THR A 622 19.75 12.69 32.22
C THR A 622 20.77 12.69 33.35
N ALA A 623 22.05 12.95 33.07
CA ALA A 623 23.10 13.05 34.09
C ALA A 623 22.81 14.18 35.10
N VAL A 624 22.34 15.34 34.63
CA VAL A 624 21.88 16.45 35.49
C VAL A 624 20.76 15.98 36.43
N ARG A 625 19.74 15.29 35.90
CA ARG A 625 18.61 14.76 36.71
C ARG A 625 19.01 13.63 37.66
N CYS A 626 20.13 12.96 37.38
CA CYS A 626 20.76 12.02 38.28
C CYS A 626 21.66 12.70 39.33
N ASN A 627 21.64 14.03 39.47
CA ASN A 627 22.41 14.80 40.44
C ASN A 627 23.94 14.71 40.26
N ALA A 628 24.42 14.64 39.01
CA ALA A 628 25.83 14.87 38.72
C ALA A 628 26.29 16.23 39.26
N GLU A 629 27.54 16.32 39.73
CA GLU A 629 28.09 17.56 40.30
C GLU A 629 28.26 18.64 39.24
N SER A 630 28.78 18.23 38.07
CA SER A 630 28.86 19.04 36.87
C SER A 630 28.72 18.15 35.63
N VAL A 631 28.24 18.72 34.54
CA VAL A 631 28.10 18.04 33.25
C VAL A 631 28.64 18.93 32.15
N SER A 632 29.64 18.44 31.43
CA SER A 632 30.18 19.09 30.23
C SER A 632 30.09 18.16 29.03
N MET A 633 29.77 18.71 27.87
CA MET A 633 29.73 18.01 26.60
C MET A 633 30.93 18.43 25.75
N TYR A 634 31.60 17.47 25.12
CA TYR A 634 32.67 17.69 24.16
C TYR A 634 32.30 17.03 22.83
N CYS A 635 32.41 17.77 21.72
CA CYS A 635 32.11 17.25 20.39
C CYS A 635 33.09 17.73 19.33
N LEU A 636 33.18 16.97 18.23
CA LEU A 636 34.08 17.26 17.11
C LEU A 636 33.60 18.45 16.28
N GLU A 637 32.28 18.60 16.21
CA GLU A 637 31.61 19.59 15.38
C GLU A 637 31.73 20.99 15.97
N SER A 638 31.77 21.99 15.08
CA SER A 638 31.53 23.37 15.47
C SER A 638 30.08 23.54 15.97
N TYR A 639 29.80 24.64 16.66
CA TYR A 639 28.49 24.85 17.30
C TYR A 639 27.31 24.75 16.33
N ASP A 640 27.44 25.28 15.12
CA ASP A 640 26.40 25.26 14.09
C ASP A 640 26.33 23.96 13.29
N GLU A 641 27.37 23.13 13.38
CA GLU A 641 27.45 21.82 12.70
C GLU A 641 27.07 20.65 13.60
N MET A 642 26.71 20.91 14.86
CA MET A 642 26.31 19.87 15.80
C MET A 642 25.16 19.03 15.23
N PRO A 643 25.21 17.68 15.33
CA PRO A 643 24.14 16.83 14.82
C PRO A 643 22.80 16.95 15.56
N CYS A 644 22.77 17.49 16.78
CA CYS A 644 21.53 17.79 17.50
C CYS A 644 20.86 19.08 16.98
N GLY A 645 19.54 19.15 17.10
CA GLY A 645 18.79 20.36 16.73
C GLY A 645 19.08 21.55 17.63
N GLU A 646 18.72 22.75 17.17
CA GLU A 646 18.83 23.98 17.96
C GLU A 646 18.04 23.90 19.27
N GLU A 647 16.83 23.32 19.23
CA GLU A 647 16.00 23.11 20.42
C GLU A 647 16.72 22.24 21.45
N GLU A 648 17.29 21.10 21.04
CA GLU A 648 18.03 20.20 21.92
C GLU A 648 19.25 20.84 22.58
N ARG A 649 20.09 21.56 21.81
CA ARG A 649 21.29 22.22 22.38
C ARG A 649 20.91 23.34 23.36
N THR A 650 19.92 24.16 23.02
CA THR A 650 19.45 25.24 23.90
C THR A 650 18.85 24.72 25.20
N GLU A 651 18.17 23.57 25.17
CA GLU A 651 17.67 22.92 26.38
C GLU A 651 18.81 22.38 27.27
N CYS A 652 19.90 21.89 26.68
CA CYS A 652 21.10 21.54 27.45
C CYS A 652 21.70 22.77 28.16
N GLU A 653 21.88 23.87 27.44
CA GLU A 653 22.47 25.11 27.99
C GLU A 653 21.62 25.70 29.12
N LYS A 654 20.29 25.71 28.98
CA LYS A 654 19.36 26.14 30.05
C LYS A 654 19.46 25.30 31.32
N GLU A 655 19.85 24.03 31.19
CA GLU A 655 20.07 23.13 32.32
C GLU A 655 21.49 23.24 32.91
N GLY A 656 22.31 24.18 32.43
CA GLY A 656 23.65 24.44 32.93
C GLY A 656 24.73 23.51 32.37
N ILE A 657 24.42 22.79 31.28
CA ILE A 657 25.39 21.93 30.60
C ILE A 657 26.27 22.79 29.70
N THR A 658 27.58 22.72 29.91
CA THR A 658 28.55 23.48 29.09
C THR A 658 28.94 22.65 27.86
N VAL A 659 28.86 23.24 26.66
CA VAL A 659 29.20 22.58 25.40
C VAL A 659 30.55 23.09 24.88
N HIS A 660 31.50 22.18 24.71
CA HIS A 660 32.84 22.42 24.20
C HIS A 660 32.97 21.86 22.79
N ASN A 661 32.84 22.74 21.79
CA ASN A 661 32.89 22.39 20.37
C ASN A 661 34.32 22.28 19.82
N ALA A 662 34.46 21.53 18.73
CA ALA A 662 35.71 21.35 18.02
C ALA A 662 36.83 20.73 18.87
N TRP A 663 36.50 19.63 19.58
CA TRP A 663 37.41 18.85 20.41
C TRP A 663 37.21 17.34 20.22
N GLY A 664 38.31 16.62 19.96
CA GLY A 664 38.32 15.16 19.84
C GLY A 664 39.08 14.48 20.98
N PRO A 665 38.59 13.34 21.51
CA PRO A 665 39.25 12.66 22.62
C PRO A 665 40.56 12.00 22.19
N VAL A 666 41.58 12.05 23.06
CA VAL A 666 42.92 11.49 22.84
C VAL A 666 43.15 10.27 23.73
N GLU A 667 42.93 10.42 25.04
CA GLU A 667 43.11 9.35 26.04
C GLU A 667 42.29 9.62 27.29
N ILE A 668 41.88 8.55 27.97
CA ILE A 668 41.28 8.59 29.31
C ILE A 668 42.39 8.44 30.34
N ILE A 669 42.49 9.41 31.24
CA ILE A 669 43.43 9.39 32.35
C ILE A 669 42.79 8.60 33.49
N SER A 670 43.48 7.57 33.95
CA SER A 670 43.04 6.75 35.07
C SER A 670 44.10 6.59 36.14
N HIS A 671 43.65 6.50 37.39
CA HIS A 671 44.48 6.19 38.55
C HIS A 671 43.89 4.95 39.24
N HIS A 672 44.70 3.92 39.44
CA HIS A 672 44.25 2.59 39.91
C HIS A 672 43.07 2.00 39.09
N GLY A 673 43.05 2.24 37.77
CA GLY A 673 42.02 1.73 36.87
C GLY A 673 40.69 2.50 36.90
N LYS A 674 40.59 3.59 37.67
CA LYS A 674 39.43 4.47 37.74
C LYS A 674 39.70 5.81 37.04
N VAL A 675 38.72 6.32 36.32
CA VAL A 675 38.80 7.62 35.63
C VAL A 675 39.10 8.75 36.61
N THR A 676 40.05 9.61 36.24
CA THR A 676 40.35 10.88 36.92
C THR A 676 40.39 12.08 35.97
N GLY A 677 40.37 11.85 34.66
CA GLY A 677 40.34 12.90 33.65
C GLY A 677 40.32 12.36 32.22
N ILE A 678 40.26 13.27 31.25
CA ILE A 678 40.32 12.97 29.83
C ILE A 678 41.10 14.07 29.11
N THR A 679 41.93 13.69 28.14
CA THR A 679 42.65 14.62 27.28
C THR A 679 41.95 14.72 25.92
N PHE A 680 41.77 15.94 25.45
CA PHE A 680 41.23 16.28 24.13
C PHE A 680 42.27 17.01 23.28
N LYS A 681 42.07 16.99 21.97
CA LYS A 681 42.81 17.80 20.99
C LYS A 681 41.87 18.59 20.09
N LYS A 682 42.34 19.74 19.59
CA LYS A 682 41.52 20.63 18.78
C LYS A 682 41.14 19.97 17.45
N CYS A 683 39.85 19.89 17.16
CA CYS A 683 39.34 19.44 15.86
C CYS A 683 39.21 20.66 14.93
N LEU A 684 39.84 20.60 13.76
CA LEU A 684 39.84 21.69 12.77
C LEU A 684 38.73 21.53 11.75
N SER A 685 38.42 20.30 11.37
CA SER A 685 37.29 19.96 10.50
C SER A 685 36.81 18.54 10.81
N VAL A 686 35.52 18.27 10.61
CA VAL A 686 34.94 16.93 10.83
C VAL A 686 34.79 16.14 9.53
N LYS A 687 34.61 16.86 8.41
CA LYS A 687 34.35 16.29 7.10
C LYS A 687 35.44 16.68 6.10
N ASP A 688 35.65 15.82 5.10
CA ASP A 688 36.48 16.12 3.93
C ASP A 688 35.71 16.99 2.91
N SER A 689 36.37 17.33 1.79
CA SER A 689 35.78 18.13 0.70
C SER A 689 34.61 17.45 0.00
N GLU A 690 34.44 16.14 0.15
CA GLU A 690 33.31 15.35 -0.37
C GLU A 690 32.18 15.23 0.67
N GLY A 691 32.33 15.83 1.85
CA GLY A 691 31.36 15.79 2.95
C GLY A 691 31.38 14.48 3.76
N ARG A 692 32.37 13.61 3.54
CA ARG A 692 32.52 12.35 4.30
C ARG A 692 33.16 12.62 5.64
N PHE A 693 32.78 11.85 6.65
CA PHE A 693 33.38 11.94 7.99
C PHE A 693 34.87 11.58 7.93
N SER A 694 35.73 12.56 8.20
CA SER A 694 37.19 12.46 8.16
C SER A 694 37.80 13.60 8.98
N PRO A 695 37.76 13.50 10.32
CA PRO A 695 38.17 14.60 11.18
C PRO A 695 39.67 14.89 11.09
N VAL A 696 40.02 16.17 11.02
CA VAL A 696 41.40 16.69 11.01
C VAL A 696 41.65 17.43 12.32
N TYR A 697 42.79 17.18 12.95
CA TYR A 697 43.13 17.72 14.27
C TYR A 697 44.38 18.60 14.23
N ASP A 698 44.47 19.55 15.16
CA ASP A 698 45.71 20.21 15.51
C ASP A 698 46.34 19.48 16.70
N GLU A 699 47.38 18.69 16.43
CA GLU A 699 48.07 17.90 17.46
C GLU A 699 48.84 18.77 18.47
N ASN A 700 49.04 20.07 18.21
CA ASN A 700 49.74 20.97 19.13
C ASN A 700 48.82 21.59 20.18
N VAL A 701 47.51 21.50 20.00
CA VAL A 701 46.51 22.12 20.88
C VAL A 701 45.75 21.03 21.60
N THR A 702 46.12 20.80 22.87
CA THR A 702 45.49 19.82 23.75
C THR A 702 44.90 20.47 25.00
N GLU A 703 43.87 19.85 25.56
CA GLU A 703 43.21 20.25 26.80
C GLU A 703 42.96 19.01 27.65
N THR A 704 43.41 19.00 28.90
CA THR A 704 43.10 17.94 29.87
C THR A 704 42.06 18.42 30.85
N VAL A 705 40.99 17.65 30.98
CA VAL A 705 39.82 17.97 31.81
C VAL A 705 39.71 16.93 32.91
N GLU A 706 39.71 17.38 34.15
CA GLU A 706 39.48 16.49 35.29
C GLU A 706 38.00 16.06 35.36
N CYS A 707 37.76 14.76 35.49
CA CYS A 707 36.42 14.19 35.61
C CYS A 707 36.46 12.83 36.31
N ASP A 708 35.31 12.43 36.84
CA ASP A 708 35.15 11.15 37.55
C ASP A 708 34.44 10.10 36.67
N ILE A 709 33.70 10.57 35.66
CA ILE A 709 32.88 9.75 34.77
C ILE A 709 32.97 10.30 33.35
N VAL A 710 33.20 9.41 32.38
CA VAL A 710 33.16 9.73 30.95
C VAL A 710 32.03 8.93 30.31
N ILE A 711 31.07 9.61 29.69
CA ILE A 711 29.96 8.96 28.96
C ILE A 711 30.04 9.27 27.48
N TYR A 712 30.16 8.27 26.61
CA TYR A 712 30.37 8.49 25.17
C TYR A 712 29.15 8.11 24.31
N CYS A 713 28.87 8.94 23.31
CA CYS A 713 27.69 8.86 22.43
C CYS A 713 28.09 8.94 20.94
N ILE A 714 29.09 8.16 20.53
CA ILE A 714 29.75 8.24 19.21
C ILE A 714 29.18 7.24 18.17
N GLY A 715 27.92 6.84 18.31
CA GLY A 715 27.21 5.97 17.38
C GLY A 715 26.91 4.58 17.93
N GLN A 716 26.06 3.86 17.19
CA GLN A 716 25.56 2.53 17.55
C GLN A 716 25.81 1.54 16.41
N LYS A 717 26.00 0.27 16.75
CA LYS A 717 26.24 -0.84 15.83
C LYS A 717 25.22 -1.96 16.06
N PRO A 718 24.89 -2.73 15.01
CA PRO A 718 24.04 -3.89 15.17
C PRO A 718 24.77 -4.97 15.98
N ASP A 719 24.00 -5.75 16.74
CA ASP A 719 24.47 -6.93 17.46
C ASP A 719 23.57 -8.10 17.09
N TYR A 720 24.01 -8.92 16.13
CA TYR A 720 23.22 -10.06 15.67
C TYR A 720 23.44 -11.30 16.52
N ARG A 721 24.58 -11.40 17.23
CA ARG A 721 25.00 -12.63 17.93
C ARG A 721 24.81 -13.84 16.98
N GLN A 722 23.96 -14.79 17.36
CA GLN A 722 23.65 -15.99 16.59
C GLN A 722 22.32 -15.90 15.81
N LEU A 723 21.63 -14.75 15.84
CA LEU A 723 20.29 -14.56 15.24
C LEU A 723 20.20 -15.02 13.78
N LEU A 724 21.22 -14.68 12.99
CA LEU A 724 21.24 -14.88 11.54
C LEU A 724 22.13 -16.07 11.12
N GLU A 725 22.64 -16.86 12.07
CA GLU A 725 23.41 -18.07 11.76
C GLU A 725 22.56 -19.05 10.93
N GLY A 726 23.14 -19.61 9.88
CA GLY A 726 22.45 -20.52 8.97
C GLY A 726 21.46 -19.86 8.00
N THR A 727 21.41 -18.53 7.94
CA THR A 727 20.63 -17.78 6.94
C THR A 727 21.48 -17.31 5.77
N LYS A 728 20.84 -16.83 4.69
CA LYS A 728 21.53 -16.23 3.54
C LYS A 728 21.63 -14.70 3.61
N VAL A 729 21.39 -14.11 4.78
CA VAL A 729 21.38 -12.64 4.93
C VAL A 729 22.77 -12.07 4.65
N GLU A 730 22.82 -11.06 3.79
CA GLU A 730 24.03 -10.29 3.48
C GLU A 730 24.06 -8.99 4.29
N PHE A 731 25.28 -8.47 4.52
CA PHE A 731 25.50 -7.23 5.25
C PHE A 731 26.18 -6.18 4.37
N ASN A 732 25.87 -4.92 4.61
CA ASN A 732 26.62 -3.78 4.09
C ASN A 732 27.98 -3.63 4.82
N PRO A 733 28.93 -2.85 4.29
CA PRO A 733 30.25 -2.67 4.93
C PRO A 733 30.19 -2.13 6.37
N ASN A 734 29.13 -1.41 6.73
CA ASN A 734 28.91 -0.89 8.09
C ASN A 734 28.23 -1.90 9.04
N GLY A 735 28.02 -3.14 8.60
CA GLY A 735 27.38 -4.22 9.35
C GLY A 735 25.85 -4.21 9.36
N THR A 736 25.18 -3.23 8.73
CA THR A 736 23.71 -3.24 8.58
C THR A 736 23.25 -4.34 7.61
N ILE A 737 22.02 -4.82 7.74
CA ILE A 737 21.43 -5.80 6.83
C ILE A 737 21.21 -5.16 5.46
N LYS A 738 21.65 -5.86 4.41
CA LYS A 738 21.38 -5.48 3.03
C LYS A 738 20.00 -6.01 2.62
N THR A 739 19.16 -5.11 2.11
CA THR A 739 17.81 -5.42 1.63
C THR A 739 17.54 -4.77 0.28
N GLU A 740 16.62 -5.35 -0.48
CA GLU A 740 16.00 -4.70 -1.63
C GLU A 740 15.28 -3.40 -1.21
N GLN A 741 15.45 -2.32 -1.98
CA GLN A 741 15.03 -0.97 -1.59
C GLN A 741 13.52 -0.83 -1.39
N VAL A 742 12.73 -1.51 -2.22
CA VAL A 742 11.25 -1.41 -2.20
C VAL A 742 10.62 -2.53 -1.36
N THR A 743 11.13 -3.76 -1.49
CA THR A 743 10.49 -4.93 -0.87
C THR A 743 11.01 -5.21 0.53
N PHE A 744 12.17 -4.66 0.92
CA PHE A 744 12.85 -4.96 2.19
C PHE A 744 13.24 -6.44 2.36
N GLN A 745 13.21 -7.20 1.26
CA GLN A 745 13.62 -8.60 1.24
C GLN A 745 15.14 -8.70 1.31
N THR A 746 15.64 -9.66 2.09
CA THR A 746 17.07 -10.00 2.12
C THR A 746 17.41 -11.04 1.05
N ALA A 747 18.67 -11.48 0.98
CA ALA A 747 19.07 -12.60 0.13
C ALA A 747 18.51 -13.96 0.61
N ASP A 748 17.97 -14.05 1.84
CA ASP A 748 17.14 -15.18 2.28
C ASP A 748 15.65 -14.86 2.02
N PRO A 749 14.96 -15.55 1.10
CA PRO A 749 13.66 -15.10 0.58
C PRO A 749 12.55 -14.89 1.62
N ASP A 750 12.55 -15.67 2.71
CA ASP A 750 11.54 -15.55 3.77
C ASP A 750 11.94 -14.55 4.89
N ILE A 751 13.10 -13.92 4.79
CA ILE A 751 13.60 -12.92 5.74
C ILE A 751 13.55 -11.53 5.12
N PHE A 752 12.82 -10.65 5.80
CA PHE A 752 12.73 -9.22 5.54
C PHE A 752 13.33 -8.47 6.73
N ALA A 753 13.83 -7.26 6.52
CA ALA A 753 14.41 -6.48 7.61
C ALA A 753 14.09 -4.98 7.46
N GLY A 754 14.02 -4.25 8.56
CA GLY A 754 13.83 -2.80 8.50
C GLY A 754 14.03 -2.07 9.83
N GLY A 755 14.00 -0.74 9.75
CA GLY A 755 14.43 0.14 10.84
C GLY A 755 15.95 0.34 10.85
N ASP A 756 16.51 0.65 12.01
CA ASP A 756 17.92 1.06 12.12
C ASP A 756 18.89 -0.05 11.70
N VAL A 757 18.47 -1.32 11.79
CA VAL A 757 19.29 -2.46 11.37
C VAL A 757 19.59 -2.47 9.86
N CYS A 758 18.81 -1.76 9.05
CA CYS A 758 19.04 -1.60 7.61
C CYS A 758 19.66 -0.23 7.25
N TYR A 759 19.28 0.82 7.98
CA TYR A 759 19.63 2.19 7.61
C TYR A 759 20.79 2.80 8.40
N GLY A 760 21.18 2.19 9.52
CA GLY A 760 21.85 2.91 10.59
C GLY A 760 20.84 3.73 11.42
N PRO A 761 21.30 4.51 12.41
CA PRO A 761 20.42 5.23 13.33
C PRO A 761 19.56 6.27 12.57
N ARG A 762 18.23 6.13 12.64
CA ARG A 762 17.25 7.08 12.08
C ARG A 762 16.16 7.43 13.10
N TYR A 763 15.16 8.20 12.66
CA TYR A 763 14.04 8.60 13.52
C TYR A 763 12.92 7.56 13.52
N VAL A 764 12.10 7.58 14.57
CA VAL A 764 10.97 6.66 14.76
C VAL A 764 10.01 6.64 13.58
N ILE A 765 9.80 7.79 12.92
CA ILE A 765 8.94 7.90 11.73
C ILE A 765 9.51 7.17 10.51
N ASP A 766 10.84 7.08 10.38
CA ASP A 766 11.50 6.28 9.34
C ASP A 766 11.30 4.78 9.61
N ALA A 767 11.39 4.35 10.88
CA ALA A 767 11.12 2.98 11.30
C ALA A 767 9.65 2.57 11.08
N ILE A 768 8.70 3.47 11.35
CA ILE A 768 7.27 3.26 11.04
C ILE A 768 7.07 2.99 9.54
N ALA A 769 7.67 3.82 8.68
CA ALA A 769 7.58 3.67 7.23
C ALA A 769 8.16 2.33 6.77
N ALA A 770 9.34 1.94 7.27
CA ALA A 770 9.96 0.65 6.96
C ALA A 770 9.10 -0.55 7.41
N GLY A 771 8.51 -0.48 8.59
CA GLY A 771 7.61 -1.52 9.11
C GLY A 771 6.39 -1.74 8.22
N ARG A 772 5.80 -0.66 7.70
CA ARG A 772 4.68 -0.73 6.75
C ARG A 772 5.06 -1.45 5.46
N GLU A 773 6.18 -1.05 4.85
CA GLU A 773 6.62 -1.67 3.61
C GLU A 773 6.99 -3.15 3.82
N GLY A 774 7.61 -3.48 4.95
CA GLY A 774 7.85 -4.86 5.38
C GLY A 774 6.56 -5.68 5.51
N ALA A 775 5.50 -5.12 6.11
CA ALA A 775 4.21 -5.78 6.25
C ALA A 775 3.54 -6.07 4.89
N ILE A 776 3.60 -5.13 3.94
CA ILE A 776 3.07 -5.32 2.58
C ILE A 776 3.83 -6.46 1.89
N SER A 777 5.16 -6.49 2.02
CA SER A 777 5.98 -7.54 1.41
C SER A 777 5.76 -8.90 2.05
N LEU A 778 5.65 -8.99 3.38
CA LEU A 778 5.37 -10.24 4.08
C LEU A 778 3.99 -10.79 3.73
N HIS A 779 2.95 -9.95 3.70
CA HIS A 779 1.62 -10.36 3.23
C HIS A 779 1.68 -10.96 1.81
N ARG A 780 2.44 -10.33 0.91
CA ARG A 780 2.61 -10.84 -0.45
C ARG A 780 3.44 -12.11 -0.51
N PHE A 781 4.49 -12.21 0.29
CA PHE A 781 5.43 -13.33 0.27
C PHE A 781 4.81 -14.63 0.79
N VAL A 782 4.08 -14.58 1.90
CA VAL A 782 3.53 -15.80 2.52
C VAL A 782 2.35 -16.38 1.73
N GLN A 783 1.84 -15.65 0.73
CA GLN A 783 0.79 -16.09 -0.16
C GLN A 783 1.41 -16.71 -1.43
N PRO A 784 0.94 -17.88 -1.87
CA PRO A 784 1.57 -18.59 -2.97
C PRO A 784 1.54 -17.80 -4.28
N ASN A 785 2.65 -17.88 -5.04
CA ASN A 785 2.79 -17.33 -6.39
C ASN A 785 2.41 -15.84 -6.55
N THR A 786 2.70 -15.04 -5.54
CA THR A 786 2.43 -13.60 -5.52
C THR A 786 3.68 -12.81 -5.87
N SER A 787 3.52 -11.73 -6.64
CA SER A 787 4.60 -10.78 -6.91
C SER A 787 4.76 -9.81 -5.75
N LEU A 788 6.01 -9.52 -5.37
CA LEU A 788 6.30 -8.50 -4.35
C LEU A 788 6.15 -7.06 -4.87
N THR A 789 6.26 -6.85 -6.20
CA THR A 789 6.42 -5.53 -6.82
C THR A 789 5.27 -5.13 -7.73
N ILE A 790 4.67 -6.04 -8.50
CA ILE A 790 3.64 -5.71 -9.48
C ILE A 790 2.43 -5.07 -8.79
N GLY A 791 2.01 -3.90 -9.28
CA GLY A 791 0.86 -3.14 -8.77
C GLY A 791 1.00 -2.71 -7.31
N ARG A 792 2.23 -2.65 -6.78
CA ARG A 792 2.53 -2.00 -5.49
C ARG A 792 2.28 -0.50 -5.62
N ASP A 793 1.65 0.08 -4.60
CA ASP A 793 1.60 1.53 -4.46
C ASP A 793 3.01 2.02 -4.09
N PRO A 794 3.69 2.82 -4.94
CA PRO A 794 5.03 3.32 -4.65
C PRO A 794 5.03 4.41 -3.57
N ARG A 795 3.85 4.97 -3.23
CA ARG A 795 3.68 6.11 -2.32
C ARG A 795 4.63 7.27 -2.66
N GLN A 796 4.77 7.54 -3.96
CA GLN A 796 5.67 8.57 -4.46
C GLN A 796 4.97 9.93 -4.46
N PHE A 797 5.44 10.82 -3.60
CA PHE A 797 4.95 12.19 -3.50
C PHE A 797 6.08 13.16 -3.83
N ILE A 798 5.77 14.19 -4.61
CA ILE A 798 6.73 15.20 -5.06
C ILE A 798 6.41 16.49 -4.29
N GLU A 799 7.44 17.18 -3.79
CA GLU A 799 7.27 18.47 -3.14
C GLU A 799 7.00 19.54 -4.20
N LEU A 800 6.03 20.41 -3.97
CA LEU A 800 5.79 21.56 -4.86
C LEU A 800 6.97 22.54 -4.86
N ASP A 801 7.13 23.29 -5.94
CA ASP A 801 8.17 24.32 -6.03
C ASP A 801 7.77 25.57 -5.26
N LYS A 802 8.31 25.73 -4.05
CA LYS A 802 8.04 26.87 -3.15
C LYS A 802 8.46 28.21 -3.74
N GLU A 803 9.48 28.24 -4.61
CA GLU A 803 9.96 29.49 -5.22
C GLU A 803 9.00 30.01 -6.29
N ASN A 804 8.15 29.16 -6.85
CA ASN A 804 7.18 29.53 -7.87
C ASN A 804 5.74 29.67 -7.34
N VAL A 805 5.51 29.50 -6.03
CA VAL A 805 4.17 29.70 -5.45
C VAL A 805 3.84 31.20 -5.34
N LEU A 806 2.62 31.56 -5.73
CA LEU A 806 2.03 32.87 -5.43
C LEU A 806 1.15 32.75 -4.17
N ILE A 807 1.53 33.47 -3.12
CA ILE A 807 0.77 33.50 -1.86
C ILE A 807 0.14 34.90 -1.69
N ASP A 808 -1.19 34.95 -1.69
CA ASP A 808 -1.92 36.18 -1.39
C ASP A 808 -1.98 36.40 0.13
N MET A 809 -1.25 37.40 0.61
CA MET A 809 -1.15 37.78 2.04
C MET A 809 -2.51 38.14 2.68
N THR A 810 -3.53 38.44 1.87
CA THR A 810 -4.89 38.75 2.35
C THR A 810 -5.80 37.52 2.45
N SER A 811 -5.36 36.38 1.93
CA SER A 811 -6.19 35.18 1.76
C SER A 811 -6.12 34.15 2.91
N PHE A 812 -5.25 34.36 3.91
CA PHE A 812 -5.02 33.41 5.00
C PHE A 812 -4.86 34.09 6.38
N ASP A 813 -4.97 33.29 7.45
CA ASP A 813 -4.88 33.78 8.84
C ASP A 813 -3.43 34.16 9.22
N ASN A 814 -3.23 35.43 9.60
CA ASN A 814 -1.95 36.02 10.00
C ASN A 814 -1.70 35.96 11.52
N THR A 815 -2.48 35.18 12.27
CA THR A 815 -2.25 34.96 13.70
C THR A 815 -0.85 34.38 13.93
N PRO A 816 -0.09 34.88 14.93
CA PRO A 816 1.21 34.33 15.28
C PRO A 816 1.17 32.84 15.60
N ARG A 817 2.27 32.14 15.34
CA ARG A 817 2.45 30.73 15.71
C ARG A 817 2.16 30.52 17.20
N GLN A 818 1.28 29.57 17.51
CA GLN A 818 1.02 29.14 18.88
C GLN A 818 2.24 28.39 19.44
N ARG A 819 2.51 28.57 20.74
CA ARG A 819 3.65 27.96 21.42
C ARG A 819 3.18 27.15 22.63
N ALA A 820 3.87 26.05 22.91
CA ALA A 820 3.63 25.27 24.10
C ALA A 820 4.06 26.06 25.34
N GLY A 821 3.31 25.88 26.44
CA GLY A 821 3.74 26.38 27.74
C GLY A 821 4.74 25.43 28.39
N TYR A 822 5.38 25.85 29.47
CA TYR A 822 6.28 25.02 30.27
C TYR A 822 5.88 25.07 31.75
N ASN A 823 5.93 23.92 32.41
CA ASN A 823 5.75 23.79 33.84
C ASN A 823 7.11 23.75 34.54
N GLU A 824 7.53 24.89 35.08
CA GLU A 824 8.82 25.05 35.77
C GLU A 824 9.01 24.07 36.95
N ALA A 825 7.93 23.66 37.62
CA ALA A 825 8.02 22.69 38.71
C ALA A 825 8.48 21.30 38.23
N LEU A 826 8.35 21.00 36.94
CA LEU A 826 8.76 19.73 36.33
C LEU A 826 10.14 19.80 35.65
N ALA A 827 10.73 20.99 35.47
CA ALA A 827 11.93 21.19 34.66
C ALA A 827 13.11 20.27 35.05
N LYS A 828 13.33 20.06 36.36
CA LYS A 828 14.40 19.21 36.90
C LYS A 828 13.95 17.78 37.25
N THR A 829 12.78 17.38 36.79
CA THR A 829 12.23 16.04 37.02
C THR A 829 12.35 15.15 35.78
N PHE A 830 12.05 13.87 35.92
CA PHE A 830 11.94 12.93 34.80
C PHE A 830 10.58 12.98 34.08
N ARG A 831 9.75 14.01 34.33
CA ARG A 831 8.46 14.23 33.65
C ARG A 831 8.63 15.26 32.53
N ASP A 832 7.85 15.14 31.47
CA ASP A 832 7.80 16.18 30.43
C ASP A 832 7.23 17.46 31.04
N ASN A 833 7.98 18.56 30.91
CA ASN A 833 7.58 19.87 31.40
C ASN A 833 6.76 20.66 30.37
N ARG A 834 6.67 20.21 29.12
CA ARG A 834 5.88 20.88 28.07
C ARG A 834 4.39 20.71 28.33
N ILE A 835 3.67 21.82 28.34
CA ILE A 835 2.21 21.86 28.43
C ILE A 835 1.66 21.76 27.01
N GLY A 836 0.89 20.69 26.74
CA GLY A 836 0.24 20.49 25.44
C GLY A 836 -0.73 21.62 25.09
N PHE A 837 -1.00 21.80 23.80
CA PHE A 837 -1.93 22.82 23.35
C PHE A 837 -3.32 22.65 23.96
N THR A 838 -3.99 23.77 24.20
CA THR A 838 -5.43 23.81 24.45
C THR A 838 -6.21 23.70 23.13
N GLU A 839 -7.49 23.32 23.19
CA GLU A 839 -8.37 23.35 22.01
C GLU A 839 -8.39 24.72 21.33
N ALA A 840 -8.37 25.82 22.11
CA ALA A 840 -8.32 27.17 21.58
C ALA A 840 -7.02 27.44 20.78
N GLN A 841 -5.87 26.96 21.28
CA GLN A 841 -4.60 27.04 20.55
C GLN A 841 -4.63 26.18 19.28
N VAL A 842 -5.18 24.96 19.34
CA VAL A 842 -5.33 24.10 18.15
C VAL A 842 -6.17 24.77 17.07
N LYS A 843 -7.31 25.38 17.43
CA LYS A 843 -8.14 26.11 16.45
C LYS A 843 -7.39 27.27 15.79
N LYS A 844 -6.66 28.08 16.58
CA LYS A 844 -5.83 29.18 16.04
C LYS A 844 -4.70 28.67 15.16
N GLU A 845 -4.00 27.61 15.58
CA GLU A 845 -2.83 27.11 14.84
C GLU A 845 -3.24 26.43 13.53
N THR A 846 -4.32 25.64 13.54
CA THR A 846 -4.80 24.95 12.34
C THR A 846 -5.31 25.91 11.26
N ALA A 847 -5.81 27.09 11.65
CA ALA A 847 -6.23 28.16 10.72
C ALA A 847 -5.06 28.75 9.90
N ARG A 848 -3.81 28.56 10.34
CA ARG A 848 -2.60 29.08 9.66
C ARG A 848 -2.19 28.26 8.44
N CYS A 849 -2.75 27.05 8.26
CA CYS A 849 -2.42 26.16 7.15
C CYS A 849 -2.80 26.76 5.79
N LEU A 850 -1.84 26.83 4.85
CA LEU A 850 -2.04 27.39 3.50
C LEU A 850 -2.75 26.48 2.51
N ASP A 851 -3.13 25.28 2.93
CA ASP A 851 -3.85 24.33 2.08
C ASP A 851 -3.13 23.96 0.74
N CYS A 852 -1.83 23.66 0.81
CA CYS A 852 -0.91 23.53 -0.33
C CYS A 852 -1.33 22.59 -1.47
N GLY A 853 -1.92 21.43 -1.17
CA GLY A 853 -2.20 20.37 -2.15
C GLY A 853 -3.67 20.23 -2.54
N VAL A 854 -3.91 19.61 -3.71
CA VAL A 854 -5.25 19.18 -4.17
C VAL A 854 -5.19 17.78 -4.77
N SER A 855 -6.32 17.09 -4.88
CA SER A 855 -6.47 15.90 -5.73
C SER A 855 -7.08 16.32 -7.07
N VAL A 856 -6.55 15.80 -8.17
CA VAL A 856 -6.96 16.14 -9.54
C VAL A 856 -7.46 14.88 -10.22
N VAL A 857 -8.59 14.98 -10.91
CA VAL A 857 -9.16 13.88 -11.68
C VAL A 857 -8.94 14.11 -13.17
N ASP A 858 -8.37 13.12 -13.86
CA ASP A 858 -8.42 13.01 -15.31
C ASP A 858 -9.76 12.35 -15.73
N PRO A 859 -10.72 13.11 -16.30
CA PRO A 859 -12.00 12.57 -16.73
C PRO A 859 -11.88 11.60 -17.92
N ASN A 860 -10.78 11.66 -18.68
CA ASN A 860 -10.52 10.77 -19.79
C ASN A 860 -10.01 9.40 -19.32
N LYS A 861 -9.48 9.31 -18.11
CA LYS A 861 -9.02 8.04 -17.52
C LYS A 861 -10.00 7.46 -16.51
N CYS A 862 -10.84 8.29 -15.89
CA CYS A 862 -11.85 7.86 -14.93
C CYS A 862 -12.79 6.78 -15.52
N ILE A 863 -13.05 5.71 -14.76
CA ILE A 863 -13.98 4.63 -15.12
C ILE A 863 -15.32 4.69 -14.36
N GLY A 864 -15.47 5.66 -13.45
CA GLY A 864 -16.74 5.91 -12.76
C GLY A 864 -17.13 4.87 -11.70
N CYS A 865 -16.16 4.25 -11.03
CA CYS A 865 -16.42 3.21 -10.02
C CYS A 865 -16.87 3.74 -8.64
N GLY A 866 -16.62 5.00 -8.31
CA GLY A 866 -17.03 5.59 -7.02
C GLY A 866 -16.15 5.25 -5.81
N ILE A 867 -15.17 4.35 -5.93
CA ILE A 867 -14.28 4.01 -4.79
C ILE A 867 -13.56 5.25 -4.23
N CYS A 868 -13.14 6.19 -5.07
CA CYS A 868 -12.47 7.40 -4.61
C CYS A 868 -13.37 8.30 -3.74
N THR A 869 -14.70 8.28 -3.95
CA THR A 869 -15.66 9.08 -3.18
C THR A 869 -15.92 8.45 -1.82
N THR A 870 -16.05 7.13 -1.74
CA THR A 870 -16.24 6.42 -0.46
C THR A 870 -15.05 6.52 0.48
N LYS A 871 -13.84 6.76 -0.04
CA LYS A 871 -12.63 6.97 0.77
C LYS A 871 -12.41 8.42 1.17
N CYS A 872 -13.21 9.37 0.68
CA CYS A 872 -13.04 10.78 1.00
C CYS A 872 -13.78 11.15 2.30
N ALA A 873 -13.03 11.41 3.37
CA ALA A 873 -13.60 11.85 4.65
C ALA A 873 -14.06 13.32 4.67
N PHE A 874 -13.88 14.04 3.56
CA PHE A 874 -14.09 15.49 3.46
C PHE A 874 -15.23 15.87 2.49
N ASP A 875 -15.90 14.88 1.90
CA ASP A 875 -16.91 15.09 0.85
C ASP A 875 -16.37 15.94 -0.33
N ALA A 876 -15.07 15.83 -0.59
CA ALA A 876 -14.37 16.67 -1.56
C ALA A 876 -14.33 16.08 -2.97
N ILE A 877 -14.84 14.87 -3.18
CA ILE A 877 -14.87 14.22 -4.49
C ILE A 877 -16.17 13.45 -4.65
N LYS A 878 -16.87 13.68 -5.76
CA LYS A 878 -18.19 13.11 -6.06
C LYS A 878 -18.27 12.58 -7.48
N LEU A 879 -19.18 11.65 -7.70
CA LEU A 879 -19.53 11.20 -9.04
C LEU A 879 -20.62 12.08 -9.62
N TYR A 880 -20.53 12.33 -10.93
CA TYR A 880 -21.53 13.03 -11.72
C TYR A 880 -21.84 12.21 -12.96
N ARG A 881 -23.13 12.08 -13.30
CA ARG A 881 -23.58 11.30 -14.47
C ARG A 881 -23.37 12.04 -15.80
N GLU A 882 -22.11 12.21 -16.19
CA GLU A 882 -21.72 12.99 -17.37
C GLU A 882 -21.76 12.23 -18.70
N ARG A 883 -21.83 10.90 -18.65
CA ARG A 883 -21.71 10.03 -19.83
C ARG A 883 -22.87 9.04 -19.90
N PRO A 884 -24.13 9.50 -19.94
CA PRO A 884 -25.30 8.62 -19.91
C PRO A 884 -25.29 7.54 -21.00
N GLU A 885 -24.64 7.79 -22.13
CA GLU A 885 -24.45 6.83 -23.21
C GLU A 885 -23.71 5.56 -22.78
N CYS A 886 -22.86 5.63 -21.75
CA CYS A 886 -22.14 4.47 -21.21
C CYS A 886 -23.06 3.43 -20.56
N SER A 887 -24.31 3.76 -20.22
CA SER A 887 -25.25 2.79 -19.67
C SER A 887 -25.98 1.98 -20.75
N THR A 888 -25.72 2.25 -22.04
CA THR A 888 -26.33 1.50 -23.14
C THR A 888 -25.69 0.11 -23.27
N MET A 889 -26.37 -0.92 -22.77
CA MET A 889 -25.92 -2.31 -22.89
C MET A 889 -26.44 -2.95 -24.18
N VAL A 890 -25.58 -3.66 -24.89
CA VAL A 890 -25.90 -4.27 -26.20
C VAL A 890 -25.69 -5.77 -26.11
N ARG A 891 -26.61 -6.55 -26.69
CA ARG A 891 -26.41 -8.00 -26.83
C ARG A 891 -25.22 -8.27 -27.70
N THR A 892 -24.42 -9.24 -27.30
CA THR A 892 -23.15 -9.47 -27.95
C THR A 892 -23.28 -9.95 -29.40
N GLU A 893 -24.40 -10.60 -29.73
CA GLU A 893 -24.77 -11.01 -31.09
C GLU A 893 -24.99 -9.78 -32.00
N ASP A 894 -25.34 -8.64 -31.39
CA ASP A 894 -25.61 -7.37 -32.05
C ASP A 894 -24.40 -6.40 -31.99
N LYS A 895 -23.28 -6.78 -31.38
CA LYS A 895 -22.11 -5.89 -31.17
C LYS A 895 -21.62 -5.19 -32.44
N MET A 896 -21.63 -5.90 -33.57
CA MET A 896 -21.16 -5.33 -34.84
C MET A 896 -22.11 -4.28 -35.41
N LYS A 897 -23.41 -4.30 -35.05
CA LYS A 897 -24.39 -3.29 -35.47
C LYS A 897 -24.07 -1.91 -34.89
N VAL A 898 -23.39 -1.85 -33.74
CA VAL A 898 -22.99 -0.58 -33.09
C VAL A 898 -21.51 -0.25 -33.28
N ILE A 899 -20.63 -1.26 -33.34
CA ILE A 899 -19.19 -1.06 -33.56
C ILE A 899 -18.89 -0.54 -34.97
N LEU A 900 -19.53 -1.10 -36.02
CA LEU A 900 -19.24 -0.69 -37.40
C LEU A 900 -19.59 0.79 -37.68
N PRO A 901 -20.79 1.29 -37.30
CA PRO A 901 -21.10 2.71 -37.48
C PRO A 901 -20.16 3.63 -36.69
N TYR A 902 -19.82 3.26 -35.44
CA TYR A 902 -18.91 4.04 -34.63
C TYR A 902 -17.48 4.06 -35.21
N MET A 903 -16.99 2.92 -35.70
CA MET A 903 -15.71 2.82 -36.40
C MET A 903 -15.66 3.76 -37.61
N ILE A 904 -16.71 3.79 -38.44
CA ILE A 904 -16.79 4.69 -39.61
C ILE A 904 -16.79 6.15 -39.15
N LYS A 905 -17.63 6.50 -38.16
CA LYS A 905 -17.69 7.85 -37.59
C LYS A 905 -16.32 8.32 -37.08
N ARG A 906 -15.63 7.45 -36.36
CA ARG A 906 -14.27 7.69 -35.85
C ARG A 906 -13.27 7.88 -36.98
N ALA A 907 -13.26 7.01 -37.99
CA ALA A 907 -12.35 7.11 -39.13
C ALA A 907 -12.53 8.44 -39.90
N ILE A 908 -13.78 8.88 -40.07
CA ILE A 908 -14.12 10.20 -40.64
C ILE A 908 -13.58 11.31 -39.73
N LYS A 909 -13.83 11.25 -38.41
CA LYS A 909 -13.35 12.25 -37.44
C LYS A 909 -11.82 12.42 -37.50
N ILE A 910 -11.07 11.32 -37.51
CA ILE A 910 -9.60 11.35 -37.59
C ILE A 910 -9.12 11.94 -38.93
N LYS A 911 -9.75 11.56 -40.05
CA LYS A 911 -9.34 12.00 -41.39
C LYS A 911 -9.57 13.51 -41.60
N PHE A 912 -10.69 14.05 -41.10
CA PHE A 912 -11.07 15.44 -41.32
C PHE A 912 -10.75 16.37 -40.14
N GLY A 913 -10.59 15.87 -38.92
CA GLY A 913 -10.24 16.66 -37.73
C GLY A 913 -8.84 17.29 -37.81
N ARG A 914 -7.89 16.61 -38.46
CA ARG A 914 -6.53 17.14 -38.72
C ARG A 914 -6.50 18.41 -39.60
N LYS A 915 -7.59 18.76 -40.30
CA LYS A 915 -7.64 20.00 -41.10
C LYS A 915 -7.95 21.25 -40.29
N LYS A 916 -8.55 21.14 -39.09
CA LYS A 916 -8.86 22.31 -38.24
C LYS A 916 -7.64 22.81 -37.46
N GLY A 917 -6.76 21.93 -36.99
CA GLY A 917 -5.57 22.29 -36.20
C GLY A 917 -4.40 22.90 -37.00
N LYS A 918 -4.55 23.18 -38.30
CA LYS A 918 -3.54 23.87 -39.12
C LYS A 918 -3.91 25.32 -39.46
N GLN A 919 -5.06 25.82 -39.01
CA GLN A 919 -5.46 27.21 -39.19
C GLN A 919 -5.23 28.09 -37.94
N ASP A 920 -4.95 27.49 -36.78
CA ASP A 920 -4.73 28.20 -35.51
C ASP A 920 -3.36 27.86 -34.87
N ALA A 921 -2.31 27.74 -35.68
CA ALA A 921 -0.92 27.60 -35.22
C ALA A 921 -0.09 28.82 -35.66
#